data_AF-A0AAN7W0A1-F1
#
_entry.id   AF-A0AAN7W0A1-F1
#
_cell.length_a   1.000
_cell.length_b   1.000
_cell.length_c   1.000
_cell.angle_alpha   90.00
_cell.angle_beta   90.00
_cell.angle_gamma   90.00
#
_symmetry.space_group_name_H-M   'P 1'
#
loop_
_entity.id
_entity.type
_entity.pdbx_description
1 polymer ?
#
loop_
_entity_poly.entity_id
_entity_poly.type
_entity_poly.pdbx_seq_one_letter_code
_entity_poly.pdbx_strand_id
1 'polypeptide(L)'
;MVTSGAIYHLLRFLTLPIDIRNICVLLAPAFSGLTAFATYLLTSEMSDSPSAGLLAACFMGITPGYISRSVAGSYDNEAIAIFLLVFTFYLWIKAVKVGSIMWGALTALFYGYMVSAWGGYVFITNLIPLHAFVLILMGRFSPRLYVSYTTWYALGTLASMQIPFVGFLPVRSSDHMAALGIFGLIQLVAFADFIRTQLPSKQFRTLLVAGVIVVFGISFGGLVLLTVSGTIAPWSGRFYSLWDTGYAKIHIPIIASVSEHQPTAWPAFFFDLQMLIWLFPAGVYMCFRTLKDEHVFIVIYAVLASYFAGVMVRLMLTLTPIVCVAAAMALSQILDTFLVADSPAENTSQANGSANGSANGSANIQEKIKAAIPDTLRSTSAPLVGIYSYMSKSLISGAITSYLLLFVLHCTWVTSNAYSSPSVVLASKLPDGSQHIIDDYREAYQWLRQNTEPRAKVMSWWDYGYQIGGMADRPTLVDNNTWNNTHIATVGKAMSSREEVSWPIMRQHEVDYVLVVFGGLLGYSGDDINKFLWMVRIAEGIWPDEVKERDFFTSRGEYRVDDEATPTMKNSLMYKMSYYNYNSLFPAGQAQDRVRGSRLPAVGPELSTVEEAFTSENWIIRIYKVKPEDNLGRTLQEAQGFTKGNKRKVGARTKKGRAARVLRVD
;
A
#
# COMPACT_ATOMS: atom_id res chain seq x y z
N MET A 1 15.14 -7.29 5.70
CA MET A 1 16.61 -7.45 5.82
C MET A 1 17.06 -8.63 6.68
N VAL A 2 16.53 -8.84 7.90
CA VAL A 2 16.96 -9.97 8.77
C VAL A 2 16.70 -11.33 8.12
N THR A 3 15.52 -11.51 7.51
CA THR A 3 15.14 -12.78 6.84
C THR A 3 16.10 -13.14 5.70
N SER A 4 16.44 -12.19 4.82
CA SER A 4 17.40 -12.42 3.75
C SER A 4 18.82 -12.65 4.27
N GLY A 5 19.22 -11.97 5.35
CA GLY A 5 20.50 -12.21 6.03
C GLY A 5 20.59 -13.61 6.65
N ALA A 6 19.53 -14.06 7.31
CA ALA A 6 19.45 -15.41 7.87
C ALA A 6 19.56 -16.48 6.76
N ILE A 7 18.85 -16.29 5.63
CA ILE A 7 18.95 -17.18 4.47
C ILE A 7 20.37 -17.17 3.88
N TYR A 8 21.01 -16.00 3.78
CA TYR A 8 22.39 -15.88 3.30
C TYR A 8 23.38 -16.66 4.18
N HIS A 9 23.31 -16.50 5.50
CA HIS A 9 24.17 -17.24 6.42
C HIS A 9 23.89 -18.74 6.43
N LEU A 10 22.62 -19.14 6.30
CA LEU A 10 22.23 -20.55 6.19
C LEU A 10 22.77 -21.20 4.92
N LEU A 11 22.63 -20.55 3.76
CA LEU A 11 23.15 -21.05 2.48
C LEU A 11 24.68 -21.16 2.50
N ARG A 12 25.35 -20.19 3.12
CA ARG A 12 26.81 -20.22 3.29
C ARG A 12 27.25 -21.34 4.25
N PHE A 13 26.49 -21.61 5.31
CA PHE A 13 26.69 -22.76 6.18
C PHE A 13 26.55 -24.09 5.42
N LEU A 14 25.62 -24.17 4.47
CA LEU A 14 25.43 -25.31 3.57
C LEU A 14 26.42 -25.35 2.39
N THR A 15 27.49 -24.55 2.41
CA THR A 15 28.52 -24.46 1.35
C THR A 15 28.01 -24.08 -0.03
N LEU A 16 26.88 -23.36 -0.11
CA LEU A 16 26.34 -22.79 -1.34
C LEU A 16 26.63 -21.27 -1.37
N PRO A 17 27.75 -20.82 -2.00
CA PRO A 17 28.12 -19.41 -2.02
C PRO A 17 27.26 -18.64 -3.02
N ILE A 18 26.07 -18.21 -2.60
CA ILE A 18 25.17 -17.38 -3.38
C ILE A 18 25.34 -15.91 -2.94
N ASP A 19 25.48 -15.01 -3.91
CA ASP A 19 25.58 -13.57 -3.66
C ASP A 19 24.27 -13.04 -3.01
N ILE A 20 24.41 -12.10 -2.07
CA ILE A 20 23.28 -11.51 -1.33
C ILE A 20 22.28 -10.85 -2.27
N ARG A 21 22.76 -10.28 -3.39
CA ARG A 21 21.90 -9.69 -4.42
C ARG A 21 20.92 -10.71 -5.01
N ASN A 22 21.40 -11.91 -5.33
CA ASN A 22 20.55 -12.96 -5.93
C ASN A 22 19.50 -13.44 -4.92
N ILE A 23 19.86 -13.51 -3.64
CA ILE A 23 18.90 -13.83 -2.56
C ILE A 23 17.83 -12.75 -2.46
N CYS A 24 18.21 -11.47 -2.50
CA CYS A 24 17.26 -10.37 -2.44
C CYS A 24 16.32 -10.35 -3.67
N VAL A 25 16.84 -10.65 -4.86
CA VAL A 25 16.03 -10.72 -6.11
C VAL A 25 15.02 -11.86 -6.08
N LEU A 26 15.41 -13.05 -5.58
CA LEU A 26 14.59 -14.26 -5.61
C LEU A 26 13.75 -14.48 -4.34
N LEU A 27 13.84 -13.59 -3.36
CA LEU A 27 13.09 -13.70 -2.11
C LEU A 27 11.58 -13.64 -2.34
N ALA A 28 11.11 -12.68 -3.14
CA ALA A 28 9.68 -12.46 -3.35
C ALA A 28 8.99 -13.66 -4.02
N PRO A 29 9.54 -14.28 -5.10
CA PRO A 29 9.00 -15.53 -5.64
C PRO A 29 8.96 -16.69 -4.63
N ALA A 30 9.98 -16.84 -3.79
CA ALA A 30 10.01 -17.89 -2.78
C ALA A 30 8.89 -17.72 -1.74
N PHE A 31 8.67 -16.50 -1.26
CA PHE A 31 7.58 -16.18 -0.33
C PHE A 31 6.20 -16.21 -1.01
N SER A 32 6.11 -15.99 -2.32
CA SER A 32 4.86 -16.20 -3.07
C SER A 32 4.40 -17.65 -3.02
N GLY A 33 5.32 -18.61 -3.20
CA GLY A 33 5.02 -20.04 -3.02
C GLY A 33 4.54 -20.38 -1.61
N LEU A 34 5.19 -19.81 -0.58
CA LEU A 34 4.76 -19.96 0.81
C LEU A 34 3.38 -19.32 1.09
N THR A 35 3.05 -18.23 0.38
CA THR A 35 1.75 -17.56 0.49
C THR A 35 0.63 -18.42 -0.09
N ALA A 36 0.87 -19.10 -1.22
CA ALA A 36 -0.07 -20.08 -1.78
C ALA A 36 -0.32 -21.23 -0.78
N PHE A 37 0.74 -21.73 -0.14
CA PHE A 37 0.62 -22.74 0.92
C PHE A 37 -0.15 -22.24 2.15
N ALA A 38 0.12 -21.02 2.62
CA ALA A 38 -0.64 -20.42 3.72
C ALA A 38 -2.13 -20.25 3.36
N THR A 39 -2.42 -19.90 2.11
CA THR A 39 -3.80 -19.73 1.61
C THR A 39 -4.55 -21.06 1.51
N TYR A 40 -3.86 -22.13 1.11
CA TYR A 40 -4.37 -23.50 1.19
C TYR A 40 -4.82 -23.84 2.62
N LEU A 41 -3.91 -23.65 3.58
CA LEU A 41 -4.17 -23.95 5.00
C LEU A 41 -5.35 -23.12 5.54
N LEU A 42 -5.36 -21.82 5.27
CA LEU A 42 -6.45 -20.93 5.69
C LEU A 42 -7.80 -21.43 5.16
N THR A 43 -7.89 -21.72 3.86
CA THR A 43 -9.15 -22.13 3.22
C THR A 43 -9.61 -23.51 3.66
N SER A 44 -8.67 -24.44 3.88
CA SER A 44 -8.96 -25.80 4.37
C SER A 44 -9.57 -25.81 5.78
N GLU A 45 -9.31 -24.79 6.59
CA GLU A 45 -9.95 -24.64 7.90
C GLU A 45 -11.39 -24.07 7.79
N MET A 46 -11.77 -23.48 6.65
CA MET A 46 -13.07 -22.85 6.44
C MET A 46 -14.08 -23.79 5.82
N SER A 47 -13.64 -24.56 4.83
CA SER A 47 -14.47 -25.48 4.08
C SER A 47 -14.24 -26.90 4.55
N ASP A 48 -15.31 -27.70 4.58
CA ASP A 48 -15.22 -29.13 4.89
C ASP A 48 -14.58 -29.92 3.72
N SER A 49 -14.52 -29.32 2.52
CA SER A 49 -13.91 -29.91 1.32
C SER A 49 -12.44 -29.44 1.15
N PRO A 50 -11.46 -30.36 1.11
CA PRO A 50 -10.05 -30.04 0.83
C PRO A 50 -9.83 -29.40 -0.56
N SER A 51 -10.76 -29.63 -1.50
CA SER A 51 -10.70 -29.11 -2.87
C SER A 51 -10.72 -27.59 -2.93
N ALA A 52 -11.47 -26.94 -2.03
CA ALA A 52 -11.52 -25.49 -1.94
C ALA A 52 -10.14 -24.89 -1.60
N GLY A 53 -9.36 -25.58 -0.76
CA GLY A 53 -8.01 -25.16 -0.42
C GLY A 53 -7.07 -25.18 -1.61
N LEU A 54 -7.13 -26.23 -2.43
CA LEU A 54 -6.28 -26.35 -3.62
C LEU A 54 -6.60 -25.26 -4.65
N LEU A 55 -7.89 -24.99 -4.88
CA LEU A 55 -8.32 -23.90 -5.76
C LEU A 55 -7.82 -22.54 -5.27
N ALA A 56 -7.94 -22.26 -3.97
CA ALA A 56 -7.46 -21.00 -3.38
C ALA A 56 -5.95 -20.83 -3.54
N ALA A 57 -5.18 -21.91 -3.36
CA ALA A 57 -3.73 -21.90 -3.56
C ALA A 57 -3.35 -21.61 -5.02
N CYS A 58 -4.04 -22.27 -5.97
CA CYS A 58 -3.84 -22.03 -7.40
C CYS A 58 -4.16 -20.58 -7.78
N PHE A 59 -5.27 -20.02 -7.29
CA PHE A 59 -5.61 -18.61 -7.54
C PHE A 59 -4.56 -17.67 -6.96
N MET A 60 -4.19 -17.85 -5.69
CA MET A 60 -3.19 -16.99 -5.04
C MET A 60 -1.83 -17.02 -5.74
N GLY A 61 -1.43 -18.18 -6.28
CA GLY A 61 -0.15 -18.34 -6.96
C GLY A 61 -0.01 -17.55 -8.27
N ILE A 62 -1.12 -17.25 -8.96
CA ILE A 62 -1.08 -16.61 -10.29
C ILE A 62 -1.80 -15.25 -10.35
N THR A 63 -2.46 -14.81 -9.28
CA THR A 63 -3.30 -13.60 -9.32
C THR A 63 -2.45 -12.33 -9.55
N PRO A 64 -2.75 -11.52 -10.59
CA PRO A 64 -1.97 -10.33 -10.93
C PRO A 64 -1.89 -9.28 -9.81
N GLY A 65 -2.98 -9.11 -9.05
CA GLY A 65 -3.00 -8.18 -7.92
C GLY A 65 -1.88 -8.42 -6.89
N TYR A 66 -1.54 -9.70 -6.63
CA TYR A 66 -0.42 -10.05 -5.76
C TYR A 66 0.93 -9.98 -6.49
N ILE A 67 0.99 -10.49 -7.72
CA ILE A 67 2.21 -10.51 -8.54
C ILE A 67 2.76 -9.10 -8.76
N SER A 68 1.91 -8.09 -8.91
CA SER A 68 2.31 -6.68 -9.12
C SER A 68 3.38 -6.18 -8.14
N ARG A 69 3.41 -6.70 -6.90
CA ARG A 69 4.38 -6.34 -5.86
C ARG A 69 5.28 -7.50 -5.41
N SER A 70 5.14 -8.68 -6.02
CA SER A 70 5.93 -9.88 -5.71
C SER A 70 6.72 -10.41 -6.92
N VAL A 71 6.94 -9.58 -7.95
CA VAL A 71 7.79 -9.92 -9.11
C VAL A 71 9.24 -10.17 -8.67
N ALA A 72 9.94 -11.09 -9.33
CA ALA A 72 11.37 -11.28 -9.13
C ALA A 72 12.15 -9.96 -9.35
N GLY A 73 12.99 -9.58 -8.39
CA GLY A 73 13.69 -8.30 -8.39
C GLY A 73 12.99 -7.18 -7.60
N SER A 74 11.70 -7.34 -7.29
CA SER A 74 10.97 -6.45 -6.37
C SER A 74 11.26 -6.85 -4.91
N TYR A 75 12.35 -6.32 -4.35
CA TYR A 75 12.68 -6.50 -2.93
C TYR A 75 11.99 -5.44 -2.07
N ASP A 76 10.68 -5.57 -1.91
CA ASP A 76 9.87 -4.74 -1.01
C ASP A 76 9.31 -5.56 0.17
N ASN A 77 8.89 -4.86 1.23
CA ASN A 77 8.44 -5.48 2.47
C ASN A 77 7.16 -6.32 2.28
N GLU A 78 6.31 -5.91 1.33
CA GLU A 78 5.06 -6.56 0.94
C GLU A 78 5.24 -8.04 0.59
N ALA A 79 6.39 -8.42 0.02
CA ALA A 79 6.67 -9.78 -0.41
C ALA A 79 6.64 -10.80 0.75
N ILE A 80 7.14 -10.41 1.93
CA ILE A 80 7.03 -11.23 3.14
C ILE A 80 5.70 -10.95 3.87
N ALA A 81 5.24 -9.70 3.85
CA ALA A 81 4.09 -9.26 4.63
C ALA A 81 2.81 -10.05 4.33
N ILE A 82 2.52 -10.34 3.06
CA ILE A 82 1.29 -11.05 2.68
C ILE A 82 1.31 -12.51 3.14
N PHE A 83 2.47 -13.19 3.03
CA PHE A 83 2.66 -14.51 3.61
C PHE A 83 2.33 -14.50 5.12
N LEU A 84 2.92 -13.56 5.87
CA LEU A 84 2.72 -13.45 7.31
C LEU A 84 1.30 -13.08 7.69
N LEU A 85 0.65 -12.22 6.91
CA LEU A 85 -0.74 -11.84 7.10
C LEU A 85 -1.67 -13.05 6.99
N VAL A 86 -1.58 -13.80 5.88
CA VAL A 86 -2.42 -14.98 5.64
C VAL A 86 -2.13 -16.07 6.66
N PHE A 87 -0.86 -16.29 7.00
CA PHE A 87 -0.47 -17.30 7.97
C PHE A 87 -0.91 -16.94 9.40
N THR A 88 -0.85 -15.66 9.78
CA THR A 88 -1.37 -15.18 11.07
C THR A 88 -2.88 -15.39 11.16
N PHE A 89 -3.62 -15.14 10.08
CA PHE A 89 -5.06 -15.39 10.03
C PHE A 89 -5.40 -16.88 10.10
N TYR A 90 -4.63 -17.74 9.44
CA TYR A 90 -4.75 -19.19 9.58
C TYR A 90 -4.61 -19.63 11.05
N LEU A 91 -3.52 -19.20 11.71
CA LEU A 91 -3.28 -19.54 13.11
C LEU A 91 -4.36 -18.98 14.04
N TRP A 92 -4.82 -17.76 13.80
CA TRP A 92 -5.93 -17.15 14.55
C TRP A 92 -7.20 -18.00 14.48
N ILE A 93 -7.63 -18.38 13.27
CA ILE A 93 -8.87 -19.16 13.12
C ILE A 93 -8.71 -20.55 13.75
N LYS A 94 -7.55 -21.18 13.58
CA LYS A 94 -7.25 -22.45 14.23
C LYS A 94 -7.27 -22.33 15.76
N ALA A 95 -6.76 -21.23 16.31
CA ALA A 95 -6.83 -20.93 17.74
C ALA A 95 -8.29 -20.78 18.21
N VAL A 96 -9.15 -20.10 17.46
CA VAL A 96 -10.57 -19.94 17.81
C VAL A 96 -11.32 -21.28 17.75
N LYS A 97 -11.07 -22.12 16.74
CA LYS A 97 -11.72 -23.43 16.59
C LYS A 97 -11.35 -24.39 17.73
N VAL A 98 -10.05 -24.52 18.02
CA VAL A 98 -9.54 -25.47 19.01
C VAL A 98 -9.66 -24.92 20.44
N GLY A 99 -9.45 -23.61 20.64
CA GLY A 99 -9.43 -22.98 21.96
C GLY A 99 -8.16 -23.27 22.77
N SER A 100 -7.02 -23.54 22.11
CA SER A 100 -5.76 -23.85 22.79
C SER A 100 -4.83 -22.64 22.87
N ILE A 101 -4.21 -22.46 24.04
CA ILE A 101 -3.19 -21.44 24.33
C ILE A 101 -2.00 -21.56 23.37
N MET A 102 -1.61 -22.80 23.01
CA MET A 102 -0.48 -23.02 22.10
C MET A 102 -0.71 -22.36 20.73
N TRP A 103 -1.91 -22.53 20.16
CA TRP A 103 -2.26 -21.90 18.89
C TRP A 103 -2.34 -20.37 19.03
N GLY A 104 -2.89 -19.85 20.14
CA GLY A 104 -2.90 -18.41 20.42
C GLY A 104 -1.49 -17.80 20.57
N ALA A 105 -0.57 -18.51 21.20
CA ALA A 105 0.83 -18.09 21.34
C ALA A 105 1.59 -18.13 20.01
N LEU A 106 1.34 -19.14 19.17
CA LEU A 106 1.87 -19.20 17.81
C LEU A 106 1.33 -18.04 16.96
N THR A 107 0.04 -17.70 17.07
CA THR A 107 -0.54 -16.52 16.41
C THR A 107 0.17 -15.25 16.86
N ALA A 108 0.45 -15.09 18.16
CA ALA A 108 1.17 -13.94 18.69
C ALA A 108 2.62 -13.86 18.17
N LEU A 109 3.31 -14.99 18.03
CA LEU A 109 4.68 -15.05 17.49
C LEU A 109 4.72 -14.58 16.04
N PHE A 110 3.82 -15.09 15.19
CA PHE A 110 3.74 -14.69 13.78
C PHE A 110 3.24 -13.25 13.62
N TYR A 111 2.35 -12.78 14.51
CA TYR A 111 1.99 -11.37 14.59
C TYR A 111 3.20 -10.49 14.94
N GLY A 112 4.04 -10.89 15.91
CA GLY A 112 5.29 -10.18 16.23
C GLY A 112 6.25 -10.15 15.04
N TYR A 113 6.37 -11.25 14.29
CA TYR A 113 7.16 -11.29 13.06
C TYR A 113 6.58 -10.35 11.99
N MET A 114 5.26 -10.31 11.84
CA MET A 114 4.58 -9.37 10.93
C MET A 114 4.83 -7.91 11.30
N VAL A 115 4.78 -7.55 12.59
CA VAL A 115 5.10 -6.21 13.09
C VAL A 115 6.54 -5.81 12.72
N SER A 116 7.48 -6.75 12.75
CA SER A 116 8.86 -6.49 12.35
C SER A 116 9.07 -6.35 10.84
N ALA A 117 8.14 -6.89 10.03
CA ALA A 117 8.25 -6.94 8.57
C ALA A 117 7.54 -5.77 7.88
N TRP A 118 6.32 -5.41 8.30
CA TRP A 118 5.51 -4.42 7.59
C TRP A 118 4.59 -3.62 8.50
N GLY A 119 4.46 -2.31 8.21
CA GLY A 119 3.61 -1.37 8.96
C GLY A 119 2.11 -1.68 8.92
N GLY A 120 1.65 -2.55 8.03
CA GLY A 120 0.24 -2.99 7.98
C GLY A 120 -0.15 -3.99 9.08
N TYR A 121 0.71 -4.24 10.08
CA TYR A 121 0.32 -4.95 11.30
C TYR A 121 -0.86 -4.28 12.04
N VAL A 122 -1.05 -2.96 11.84
CA VAL A 122 -2.21 -2.20 12.33
C VAL A 122 -3.53 -2.73 11.74
N PHE A 123 -3.50 -3.31 10.53
CA PHE A 123 -4.67 -3.97 9.96
C PHE A 123 -5.06 -5.22 10.78
N ILE A 124 -4.08 -6.06 11.13
CA ILE A 124 -4.31 -7.29 11.92
C ILE A 124 -4.81 -6.94 13.33
N THR A 125 -4.19 -5.96 13.98
CA THR A 125 -4.53 -5.57 15.35
C THR A 125 -5.92 -4.93 15.45
N ASN A 126 -6.50 -4.45 14.35
CA ASN A 126 -7.88 -3.96 14.33
C ASN A 126 -8.89 -5.01 13.86
N LEU A 127 -8.49 -5.89 12.93
CA LEU A 127 -9.38 -6.93 12.39
C LEU A 127 -9.66 -8.06 13.39
N ILE A 128 -8.65 -8.55 14.11
CA ILE A 128 -8.82 -9.64 15.10
C ILE A 128 -9.76 -9.20 16.23
N PRO A 129 -9.60 -8.02 16.85
CA PRO A 129 -10.57 -7.53 17.82
C PRO A 129 -11.95 -7.31 17.21
N LEU A 130 -12.06 -6.74 16.00
CA LEU A 130 -13.36 -6.54 15.36
C LEU A 130 -14.11 -7.88 15.19
N HIS A 131 -13.40 -8.96 14.83
CA HIS A 131 -13.98 -10.31 14.79
C HIS A 131 -14.47 -10.78 16.16
N ALA A 132 -13.65 -10.66 17.21
CA ALA A 132 -14.06 -11.01 18.57
C ALA A 132 -15.26 -10.19 19.05
N PHE A 133 -15.30 -8.89 18.73
CA PHE A 133 -16.39 -7.99 19.07
C PHE A 133 -17.70 -8.39 18.38
N VAL A 134 -17.66 -8.69 17.08
CA VAL A 134 -18.85 -9.14 16.34
C VAL A 134 -19.36 -10.49 16.88
N LEU A 135 -18.46 -11.42 17.25
CA LEU A 135 -18.88 -12.68 17.90
C LEU A 135 -19.59 -12.44 19.24
N ILE A 136 -19.10 -11.48 20.05
CA ILE A 136 -19.77 -11.07 21.30
C ILE A 136 -21.15 -10.47 21.01
N LEU A 137 -21.28 -9.59 20.01
CA LEU A 137 -22.56 -8.99 19.63
C LEU A 137 -23.58 -10.01 19.11
N MET A 138 -23.12 -11.05 18.40
CA MET A 138 -23.95 -12.15 17.94
C MET A 138 -24.39 -13.09 19.09
N GLY A 139 -23.92 -12.86 20.33
CA GLY A 139 -24.18 -13.72 21.48
C GLY A 139 -23.41 -15.05 21.43
N ARG A 140 -22.42 -15.18 20.54
CA ARG A 140 -21.60 -16.39 20.37
C ARG A 140 -20.31 -16.33 21.17
N PHE A 141 -20.43 -15.89 22.43
CA PHE A 141 -19.29 -15.92 23.33
C PHE A 141 -18.98 -17.37 23.75
N SER A 142 -17.71 -17.74 23.69
CA SER A 142 -17.22 -19.07 24.07
C SER A 142 -15.92 -18.94 24.86
N PRO A 143 -15.66 -19.82 25.86
CA PRO A 143 -14.37 -19.86 26.55
C PRO A 143 -13.18 -20.02 25.58
N ARG A 144 -13.39 -20.66 24.42
CA ARG A 144 -12.36 -20.78 23.37
C ARG A 144 -11.94 -19.43 22.81
N LEU A 145 -12.90 -18.54 22.56
CA LEU A 145 -12.63 -17.17 22.10
C LEU A 145 -11.87 -16.38 23.17
N TYR A 146 -12.27 -16.52 24.44
CA TYR A 146 -11.61 -15.87 25.57
C TYR A 146 -10.13 -16.28 25.68
N VAL A 147 -9.84 -17.59 25.69
CA VAL A 147 -8.48 -18.12 25.79
C VAL A 147 -7.62 -17.67 24.61
N SER A 148 -8.14 -17.77 23.39
CA SER A 148 -7.40 -17.44 22.18
C SER A 148 -7.11 -15.94 22.06
N TYR A 149 -8.10 -15.08 22.31
CA TYR A 149 -7.94 -13.63 22.22
C TYR A 149 -7.03 -13.07 23.33
N THR A 150 -7.23 -13.49 24.58
CA THR A 150 -6.44 -13.02 25.74
C THR A 150 -4.96 -13.41 25.59
N THR A 151 -4.70 -14.64 25.16
CA THR A 151 -3.32 -15.12 24.92
C THR A 151 -2.67 -14.35 23.78
N TRP A 152 -3.37 -14.18 22.66
CA TRP A 152 -2.88 -13.43 21.50
C TRP A 152 -2.58 -11.98 21.86
N TYR A 153 -3.50 -11.29 22.55
CA TYR A 153 -3.34 -9.89 22.90
C TYR A 153 -2.16 -9.66 23.86
N ALA A 154 -2.05 -10.47 24.92
CA ALA A 154 -0.98 -10.32 25.91
C ALA A 154 0.40 -10.56 25.30
N LEU A 155 0.60 -11.69 24.61
CA LEU A 155 1.89 -12.03 24.02
C LEU A 155 2.20 -11.18 22.78
N GLY A 156 1.20 -10.92 21.94
CA GLY A 156 1.36 -10.16 20.70
C GLY A 156 1.69 -8.69 20.95
N THR A 157 1.07 -8.08 21.96
CA THR A 157 1.35 -6.70 22.36
C THR A 157 2.75 -6.57 22.99
N LEU A 158 3.17 -7.55 23.82
CA LEU A 158 4.52 -7.56 24.36
C LEU A 158 5.59 -7.77 23.28
N ALA A 159 5.31 -8.64 22.31
CA ALA A 159 6.20 -8.90 21.18
C ALA A 159 6.34 -7.67 20.26
N SER A 160 5.24 -6.95 19.99
CA SER A 160 5.26 -5.75 19.15
C SER A 160 6.06 -4.60 19.77
N MET A 161 6.03 -4.46 21.10
CA MET A 161 6.80 -3.45 21.83
C MET A 161 8.32 -3.65 21.76
N GLN A 162 8.80 -4.86 21.48
CA GLN A 162 10.25 -5.12 21.39
C GLN A 162 10.88 -4.50 20.14
N ILE A 163 10.07 -4.15 19.13
CA ILE A 163 10.56 -3.55 17.90
C ILE A 163 10.84 -2.06 18.14
N PRO A 164 12.10 -1.57 18.03
CA PRO A 164 12.45 -0.19 18.41
C PRO A 164 11.66 0.90 17.67
N PHE A 165 11.32 0.65 16.39
CA PHE A 165 10.50 1.56 15.59
C PHE A 165 9.07 1.71 16.14
N VAL A 166 8.54 0.66 16.75
CA VAL A 166 7.19 0.64 17.33
C VAL A 166 7.24 1.14 18.77
N GLY A 167 8.17 0.65 19.58
CA GLY A 167 8.34 1.06 20.97
C GLY A 167 7.02 1.01 21.75
N PHE A 168 6.58 2.16 22.26
CA PHE A 168 5.36 2.27 23.07
C PHE A 168 4.11 2.72 22.28
N LEU A 169 4.14 2.72 20.94
CA LEU A 169 2.96 3.03 20.12
C LEU A 169 1.73 2.18 20.46
N PRO A 170 1.84 0.86 20.73
CA PRO A 170 0.66 0.04 21.03
C PRO A 170 -0.13 0.46 22.28
N VAL A 171 0.48 1.20 23.21
CA VAL A 171 -0.19 1.75 24.40
C VAL A 171 -0.66 3.19 24.19
N ARG A 172 0.11 3.98 23.45
CA ARG A 172 -0.11 5.43 23.33
C ARG A 172 -0.89 5.86 22.10
N SER A 173 -0.88 5.07 21.03
CA SER A 173 -1.58 5.40 19.78
C SER A 173 -3.04 4.97 19.83
N SER A 174 -3.93 5.82 19.32
CA SER A 174 -5.34 5.51 19.10
C SER A 174 -5.57 4.28 18.22
N ASP A 175 -4.63 3.97 17.32
CA ASP A 175 -4.78 2.89 16.31
C ASP A 175 -4.83 1.49 16.95
N HIS A 176 -4.35 1.35 18.19
CA HIS A 176 -4.31 0.09 18.94
C HIS A 176 -5.36 0.02 20.05
N MET A 177 -6.11 1.11 20.27
CA MET A 177 -7.08 1.20 21.36
C MET A 177 -8.27 0.27 21.15
N ALA A 178 -8.60 -0.10 19.92
CA ALA A 178 -9.63 -1.11 19.65
C ALA A 178 -9.26 -2.47 20.27
N ALA A 179 -8.00 -2.88 20.14
CA ALA A 179 -7.50 -4.12 20.74
C ALA A 179 -7.54 -4.06 22.28
N LEU A 180 -7.09 -2.96 22.88
CA LEU A 180 -7.13 -2.78 24.32
C LEU A 180 -8.58 -2.71 24.86
N GLY A 181 -9.47 -2.01 24.17
CA GLY A 181 -10.88 -1.89 24.55
C GLY A 181 -11.61 -3.23 24.50
N ILE A 182 -11.37 -4.04 23.47
CA ILE A 182 -11.99 -5.36 23.33
C ILE A 182 -11.37 -6.37 24.31
N PHE A 183 -10.09 -6.22 24.64
CA PHE A 183 -9.47 -6.94 25.75
C PHE A 183 -10.14 -6.62 27.08
N GLY A 184 -10.43 -5.35 27.39
CA GLY A 184 -11.22 -4.99 28.57
C GLY A 184 -12.64 -5.59 28.53
N LEU A 185 -13.31 -5.50 27.38
CA LEU A 185 -14.67 -6.01 27.20
C LEU A 185 -14.74 -7.53 27.40
N ILE A 186 -13.81 -8.30 26.85
CA ILE A 186 -13.87 -9.77 26.92
C ILE A 186 -13.68 -10.28 28.36
N GLN A 187 -12.88 -9.57 29.18
CA GLN A 187 -12.74 -9.86 30.61
C GLN A 187 -14.05 -9.66 31.36
N LEU A 188 -14.75 -8.55 31.06
CA LEU A 188 -16.05 -8.25 31.66
C LEU A 188 -17.13 -9.24 31.23
N VAL A 189 -17.15 -9.61 29.94
CA VAL A 189 -18.11 -10.61 29.42
C VAL A 189 -17.85 -11.98 30.04
N ALA A 190 -16.59 -12.41 30.15
CA ALA A 190 -16.23 -13.67 30.78
C ALA A 190 -16.63 -13.70 32.26
N PHE A 191 -16.38 -12.61 32.99
CA PHE A 191 -16.79 -12.48 34.39
C PHE A 191 -18.32 -12.46 34.56
N ALA A 192 -19.02 -11.76 33.67
CA ALA A 192 -20.49 -11.74 33.66
C ALA A 192 -21.06 -13.14 33.37
N ASP A 193 -20.48 -13.89 32.44
CA ASP A 193 -20.89 -15.27 32.15
C ASP A 193 -20.62 -16.20 33.34
N PHE A 194 -19.49 -16.04 34.02
CA PHE A 194 -19.22 -16.75 35.27
C PHE A 194 -20.28 -16.47 36.34
N ILE A 195 -20.61 -15.19 36.59
CA ILE A 195 -21.65 -14.84 37.57
C ILE A 195 -23.03 -15.37 37.15
N ARG A 196 -23.33 -15.37 35.84
CA ARG A 196 -24.58 -15.92 35.30
C ARG A 196 -24.80 -17.37 35.71
N THR A 197 -23.72 -18.16 35.79
CA THR A 197 -23.82 -19.57 36.22
C THR A 197 -24.09 -19.74 37.72
N GLN A 198 -23.78 -18.73 38.54
CA GLN A 198 -23.89 -18.79 40.01
C GLN A 198 -25.17 -18.14 40.55
N LEU A 199 -25.80 -17.22 39.82
CA LEU A 199 -26.95 -16.43 40.30
C LEU A 199 -28.28 -16.74 39.59
N PRO A 200 -29.42 -16.64 40.30
CA PRO A 200 -30.75 -16.70 39.68
C PRO A 200 -31.00 -15.58 38.65
N SER A 201 -31.72 -15.90 37.57
CA SER A 201 -31.88 -15.04 36.38
C SER A 201 -32.43 -13.63 36.65
N LYS A 202 -33.27 -13.45 37.69
CA LYS A 202 -33.81 -12.13 38.06
C LYS A 202 -32.75 -11.24 38.71
N GLN A 203 -31.94 -11.77 39.62
CA GLN A 203 -30.86 -11.03 40.28
C GLN A 203 -29.73 -10.73 39.30
N PHE A 204 -29.43 -11.69 38.40
CA PHE A 204 -28.45 -11.51 37.34
C PHE A 204 -28.81 -10.36 36.38
N ARG A 205 -30.09 -10.24 35.96
CA ARG A 205 -30.51 -9.16 35.07
C ARG A 205 -30.30 -7.77 35.69
N THR A 206 -30.64 -7.60 36.97
CA THR A 206 -30.42 -6.33 37.68
C THR A 206 -28.94 -6.01 37.83
N LEU A 207 -28.12 -7.02 38.18
CA LEU A 207 -26.67 -6.86 38.29
C LEU A 207 -26.01 -6.54 36.95
N LEU A 208 -26.45 -7.17 35.86
CA LEU A 208 -25.92 -6.93 34.52
C LEU A 208 -26.24 -5.50 34.07
N VAL A 209 -27.48 -5.03 34.26
CA VAL A 209 -27.86 -3.64 33.90
C VAL A 209 -27.06 -2.63 34.73
N ALA A 210 -26.94 -2.84 36.04
CA ALA A 210 -26.13 -1.98 36.91
C ALA A 210 -24.65 -2.01 36.52
N GLY A 211 -24.10 -3.20 36.23
CA GLY A 211 -22.72 -3.39 35.82
C GLY A 211 -22.40 -2.74 34.48
N VAL A 212 -23.27 -2.88 33.49
CA VAL A 212 -23.11 -2.22 32.17
C VAL A 212 -23.11 -0.70 32.33
N ILE A 213 -24.00 -0.13 33.14
CA ILE A 213 -24.04 1.33 33.37
C ILE A 213 -22.76 1.82 34.06
N VAL A 214 -22.28 1.10 35.09
CA VAL A 214 -21.05 1.46 35.82
C VAL A 214 -19.82 1.34 34.91
N VAL A 215 -19.68 0.23 34.18
CA VAL A 215 -18.59 0.01 33.23
C VAL A 215 -18.61 1.04 32.12
N PHE A 216 -19.79 1.36 31.58
CA PHE A 216 -19.93 2.38 30.54
C PHE A 216 -19.54 3.75 31.06
N GLY A 217 -19.97 4.12 32.27
CA GLY A 217 -19.58 5.38 32.91
C GLY A 217 -18.07 5.48 33.16
N ILE A 218 -17.46 4.42 33.68
CA ILE A 218 -16.01 4.37 33.93
C ILE A 218 -15.21 4.37 32.62
N SER A 219 -15.61 3.56 31.64
CA SER A 219 -14.93 3.47 30.34
C SER A 219 -15.04 4.77 29.55
N PHE A 220 -16.23 5.38 29.51
CA PHE A 220 -16.45 6.66 28.82
C PHE A 220 -15.70 7.79 29.53
N GLY A 221 -15.78 7.86 30.87
CA GLY A 221 -15.04 8.84 31.66
C GLY A 221 -13.52 8.69 31.51
N GLY A 222 -13.02 7.46 31.52
CA GLY A 222 -11.60 7.14 31.31
C GLY A 222 -11.12 7.51 29.91
N LEU A 223 -11.88 7.17 28.87
CA LEU A 223 -11.53 7.54 27.49
C LEU A 223 -11.47 9.06 27.31
N VAL A 224 -12.48 9.79 27.81
CA VAL A 224 -12.52 11.25 27.71
C VAL A 224 -11.35 11.87 28.47
N LEU A 225 -11.06 11.41 29.69
CA LEU A 225 -9.98 11.93 30.51
C LEU A 225 -8.59 11.63 29.91
N LEU A 226 -8.39 10.43 29.35
CA LEU A 226 -7.15 10.06 28.66
C LEU A 226 -6.95 10.82 27.34
N THR A 227 -8.04 11.09 26.62
CA THR A 227 -8.00 11.90 25.39
C THR A 227 -7.71 13.37 25.71
N VAL A 228 -8.39 13.96 26.71
CA VAL A 228 -8.20 15.36 27.11
C VAL A 228 -6.84 15.59 27.78
N SER A 229 -6.31 14.60 28.52
CA SER A 229 -4.97 14.68 29.11
C SER A 229 -3.83 14.59 28.09
N GLY A 230 -4.13 14.34 26.81
CA GLY A 230 -3.14 14.25 25.73
C GLY A 230 -2.19 13.05 25.86
N THR A 231 -2.52 12.07 26.72
CA THR A 231 -1.72 10.86 26.90
C THR A 231 -1.90 9.86 25.76
N ILE A 232 -3.06 9.88 25.09
CA ILE A 232 -3.33 9.14 23.86
C ILE A 232 -3.08 10.07 22.66
N ALA A 233 -2.13 9.69 21.81
CA ALA A 233 -1.87 10.39 20.57
C ALA A 233 -3.04 10.22 19.59
N PRO A 234 -3.45 11.28 18.87
CA PRO A 234 -4.48 11.18 17.85
C PRO A 234 -4.01 10.33 16.66
N TRP A 235 -4.96 10.00 15.79
CA TRP A 235 -4.73 9.18 14.60
C TRP A 235 -3.63 9.79 13.75
N SER A 236 -2.71 8.94 13.24
CA SER A 236 -1.68 9.39 12.32
C SER A 236 -2.32 9.90 11.02
N GLY A 237 -1.77 10.97 10.44
CA GLY A 237 -2.32 11.61 9.22
C GLY A 237 -2.51 10.64 8.04
N ARG A 238 -1.66 9.59 7.93
CA ARG A 238 -1.78 8.57 6.88
C ARG A 238 -2.95 7.59 7.11
N PHE A 239 -3.27 7.26 8.36
CA PHE A 239 -4.43 6.43 8.67
C PHE A 239 -5.71 7.25 8.65
N TYR A 240 -5.64 8.50 9.12
CA TYR A 240 -6.76 9.43 9.07
C TYR A 240 -7.21 9.74 7.64
N SER A 241 -6.28 9.82 6.68
CA SER A 241 -6.64 10.02 5.27
C SER A 241 -7.42 8.86 4.63
N LEU A 242 -7.41 7.67 5.24
CA LEU A 242 -8.25 6.55 4.80
C LEU A 242 -9.70 6.69 5.25
N TRP A 243 -9.94 7.47 6.32
CA TRP A 243 -11.26 7.82 6.80
C TRP A 243 -11.78 9.09 6.13
N ASP A 244 -11.00 10.16 6.19
CA ASP A 244 -11.26 11.44 5.51
C ASP A 244 -10.37 11.57 4.28
N THR A 245 -10.92 11.20 3.13
CA THR A 245 -10.22 11.18 1.85
C THR A 245 -9.85 12.58 1.34
N GLY A 246 -10.42 13.66 1.89
CA GLY A 246 -10.09 15.04 1.55
C GLY A 246 -8.89 15.59 2.32
N TYR A 247 -8.62 15.07 3.51
CA TYR A 247 -7.65 15.63 4.45
C TYR A 247 -6.23 15.70 3.88
N ALA A 248 -5.75 14.61 3.26
CA ALA A 248 -4.39 14.54 2.72
C ALA A 248 -4.15 15.59 1.62
N LYS A 249 -5.13 15.79 0.73
CA LYS A 249 -4.99 16.73 -0.39
C LYS A 249 -4.88 18.18 0.07
N ILE A 250 -5.53 18.53 1.18
CA ILE A 250 -5.60 19.92 1.68
C ILE A 250 -4.43 20.21 2.63
N HIS A 251 -4.14 19.30 3.57
CA HIS A 251 -3.23 19.60 4.68
C HIS A 251 -1.83 19.01 4.51
N ILE A 252 -1.65 17.93 3.74
CA ILE A 252 -0.36 17.24 3.59
C ILE A 252 -0.15 16.83 2.12
N PRO A 253 0.25 17.77 1.25
CA PRO A 253 0.36 17.52 -0.20
C PRO A 253 1.35 16.39 -0.54
N ILE A 254 2.33 16.11 0.34
CA ILE A 254 3.29 15.00 0.17
C ILE A 254 2.55 13.66 0.10
N ILE A 255 1.57 13.41 0.96
CA ILE A 255 0.81 12.15 0.96
C ILE A 255 -0.02 12.05 -0.34
N ALA A 256 -0.66 13.13 -0.75
CA ALA A 256 -1.47 13.14 -1.98
C ALA A 256 -0.63 13.03 -3.27
N SER A 257 0.66 13.37 -3.22
CA SER A 257 1.55 13.35 -4.39
C SER A 257 1.93 11.95 -4.86
N VAL A 258 1.85 10.95 -3.97
CA VAL A 258 2.16 9.56 -4.31
C VAL A 258 1.00 8.95 -5.09
N SER A 259 1.28 8.44 -6.30
CA SER A 259 0.27 7.82 -7.17
C SER A 259 -0.44 6.63 -6.50
N GLU A 260 0.24 5.91 -5.61
CA GLU A 260 -0.29 4.77 -4.87
C GLU A 260 -1.41 5.12 -3.87
N HIS A 261 -1.49 6.38 -3.45
CA HIS A 261 -2.51 6.88 -2.51
C HIS A 261 -3.81 7.29 -3.19
N GLN A 262 -3.87 7.23 -4.52
CA GLN A 262 -5.07 7.55 -5.28
C GLN A 262 -6.13 6.44 -5.14
N PRO A 263 -7.42 6.78 -5.33
CA PRO A 263 -8.50 5.80 -5.33
C PRO A 263 -8.45 4.88 -6.55
N THR A 264 -8.94 3.65 -6.39
CA THR A 264 -9.00 2.65 -7.47
C THR A 264 -10.22 2.85 -8.36
N ALA A 265 -10.02 2.88 -9.68
CA ALA A 265 -11.12 2.78 -10.63
C ALA A 265 -11.54 1.30 -10.83
N TRP A 266 -12.80 1.05 -11.22
CA TRP A 266 -13.32 -0.29 -11.50
C TRP A 266 -12.49 -1.12 -12.51
N PRO A 267 -11.84 -0.54 -13.55
CA PRO A 267 -11.04 -1.33 -14.47
C PRO A 267 -9.83 -1.95 -13.79
N ALA A 268 -9.27 -1.32 -12.75
CA ALA A 268 -8.16 -1.89 -11.98
C ALA A 268 -8.60 -3.15 -11.21
N PHE A 269 -9.78 -3.13 -10.60
CA PHE A 269 -10.37 -4.32 -9.96
C PHE A 269 -10.52 -5.50 -10.93
N PHE A 270 -11.02 -5.23 -12.14
CA PHE A 270 -11.15 -6.26 -13.16
C PHE A 270 -9.79 -6.71 -13.71
N PHE A 271 -8.88 -5.77 -13.96
CA PHE A 271 -7.55 -6.06 -14.49
C PHE A 271 -6.74 -6.99 -13.57
N ASP A 272 -6.83 -6.80 -12.26
CA ASP A 272 -6.06 -7.57 -11.30
C ASP A 272 -6.70 -8.89 -10.84
N LEU A 273 -8.03 -9.00 -10.90
CA LEU A 273 -8.78 -10.13 -10.31
C LEU A 273 -9.59 -10.93 -11.35
N GLN A 274 -9.84 -10.38 -12.55
CA GLN A 274 -10.57 -11.00 -13.66
C GLN A 274 -11.85 -11.70 -13.23
N MET A 275 -11.87 -13.05 -13.18
CA MET A 275 -13.07 -13.80 -12.82
C MET A 275 -13.38 -13.77 -11.31
N LEU A 276 -12.37 -13.56 -10.48
CA LEU A 276 -12.51 -13.65 -9.03
C LEU A 276 -13.40 -12.53 -8.48
N ILE A 277 -13.48 -11.39 -9.19
CA ILE A 277 -14.25 -10.22 -8.73
C ILE A 277 -15.76 -10.49 -8.65
N TRP A 278 -16.32 -11.32 -9.54
CA TRP A 278 -17.76 -11.65 -9.52
C TRP A 278 -18.06 -12.93 -8.74
N LEU A 279 -17.08 -13.83 -8.58
CA LEU A 279 -17.17 -14.96 -7.65
C LEU A 279 -17.07 -14.51 -6.18
N PHE A 280 -16.39 -13.39 -5.91
CA PHE A 280 -16.15 -12.90 -4.56
C PHE A 280 -17.45 -12.62 -3.78
N PRO A 281 -18.43 -11.83 -4.28
CA PRO A 281 -19.69 -11.63 -3.57
C PRO A 281 -20.48 -12.93 -3.36
N ALA A 282 -20.42 -13.85 -4.32
CA ALA A 282 -21.08 -15.15 -4.22
C ALA A 282 -20.49 -15.99 -3.07
N GLY A 283 -19.16 -16.02 -2.94
CA GLY A 283 -18.47 -16.71 -1.84
C GLY A 283 -18.79 -16.10 -0.47
N VAL A 284 -18.84 -14.77 -0.38
CA VAL A 284 -19.25 -14.07 0.86
C VAL A 284 -20.70 -14.40 1.21
N TYR A 285 -21.61 -14.40 0.24
CA TYR A 285 -23.01 -14.79 0.45
C TYR A 285 -23.15 -16.24 0.94
N MET A 286 -22.32 -17.15 0.44
CA MET A 286 -22.29 -18.54 0.91
C MET A 286 -21.81 -18.66 2.36
N CYS A 287 -20.81 -17.86 2.74
CA CYS A 287 -20.36 -17.78 4.14
C CYS A 287 -21.48 -17.32 5.08
N PHE A 288 -22.38 -16.43 4.63
CA PHE A 288 -23.56 -16.03 5.39
C PHE A 288 -24.59 -17.16 5.58
N ARG A 289 -24.66 -18.12 4.66
CA ARG A 289 -25.64 -19.23 4.74
C ARG A 289 -25.28 -20.27 5.80
N THR A 290 -24.00 -20.64 5.90
CA THR A 290 -23.51 -21.67 6.84
C THR A 290 -22.95 -21.09 8.13
N LEU A 291 -22.86 -19.75 8.24
CA LEU A 291 -22.44 -18.92 9.38
C LEU A 291 -21.83 -19.65 10.59
N LYS A 292 -20.63 -20.21 10.39
CA LYS A 292 -19.72 -20.71 11.43
C LYS A 292 -18.90 -19.55 12.00
N ASP A 293 -18.25 -19.73 13.14
CA ASP A 293 -17.50 -18.65 13.82
C ASP A 293 -16.29 -18.18 12.98
N GLU A 294 -15.71 -19.07 12.19
CA GLU A 294 -14.68 -18.80 11.18
C GLU A 294 -15.21 -18.02 9.96
N HIS A 295 -16.45 -18.27 9.53
CA HIS A 295 -17.04 -17.55 8.39
C HIS A 295 -17.30 -16.08 8.72
N VAL A 296 -17.60 -15.76 9.99
CA VAL A 296 -17.74 -14.38 10.46
C VAL A 296 -16.44 -13.60 10.25
N PHE A 297 -15.28 -14.22 10.48
CA PHE A 297 -13.97 -13.58 10.25
C PHE A 297 -13.79 -13.20 8.77
N ILE A 298 -14.09 -14.12 7.85
CA ILE A 298 -13.98 -13.89 6.40
C ILE A 298 -14.90 -12.78 5.93
N VAL A 299 -16.15 -12.76 6.41
CA VAL A 299 -17.11 -11.72 6.05
C VAL A 299 -16.61 -10.34 6.47
N ILE A 300 -16.11 -10.21 7.70
CA ILE A 300 -15.57 -8.93 8.20
C ILE A 300 -14.33 -8.53 7.39
N TYR A 301 -13.42 -9.48 7.16
CA TYR A 301 -12.22 -9.23 6.36
C TYR A 301 -12.58 -8.80 4.93
N ALA A 302 -13.52 -9.47 4.28
CA ALA A 302 -13.99 -9.16 2.94
C ALA A 302 -14.55 -7.73 2.85
N VAL A 303 -15.47 -7.36 3.75
CA VAL A 303 -16.11 -6.03 3.75
C VAL A 303 -15.08 -4.93 4.02
N LEU A 304 -14.22 -5.12 5.04
CA LEU A 304 -13.25 -4.12 5.43
C LEU A 304 -12.16 -3.94 4.36
N ALA A 305 -11.63 -5.03 3.82
CA ALA A 305 -10.62 -4.98 2.76
C ALA A 305 -11.17 -4.39 1.47
N SER A 306 -12.42 -4.67 1.10
CA SER A 306 -13.05 -4.06 -0.08
C SER A 306 -13.20 -2.55 0.06
N TYR A 307 -13.56 -2.05 1.25
CA TYR A 307 -13.61 -0.61 1.51
C TYR A 307 -12.24 0.04 1.35
N PHE A 308 -11.21 -0.50 2.01
CA PHE A 308 -9.86 0.06 1.97
C PHE A 308 -9.21 -0.01 0.59
N ALA A 309 -9.42 -1.10 -0.15
CA ALA A 309 -8.97 -1.20 -1.53
C ALA A 309 -9.65 -0.17 -2.43
N GLY A 310 -10.92 0.15 -2.19
CA GLY A 310 -11.64 1.20 -2.92
C GLY A 310 -11.09 2.60 -2.70
N VAL A 311 -10.61 2.90 -1.49
CA VAL A 311 -10.04 4.20 -1.12
C VAL A 311 -8.61 4.38 -1.63
N MET A 312 -7.81 3.31 -1.67
CA MET A 312 -6.38 3.40 -1.97
C MET A 312 -5.86 2.21 -2.79
N VAL A 313 -5.26 2.48 -3.95
CA VAL A 313 -4.75 1.46 -4.90
C VAL A 313 -3.77 0.48 -4.27
N ARG A 314 -2.84 0.94 -3.41
CA ARG A 314 -1.88 0.04 -2.76
C ARG A 314 -2.55 -1.03 -1.88
N LEU A 315 -3.72 -0.75 -1.29
CA LEU A 315 -4.40 -1.66 -0.38
C LEU A 315 -5.13 -2.80 -1.12
N MET A 316 -5.17 -2.76 -2.45
CA MET A 316 -5.61 -3.87 -3.29
C MET A 316 -4.86 -5.18 -2.99
N LEU A 317 -3.57 -5.08 -2.64
CA LEU A 317 -2.74 -6.21 -2.22
C LEU A 317 -3.32 -6.95 -1.00
N THR A 318 -3.95 -6.23 -0.07
CA THR A 318 -4.57 -6.82 1.13
C THR A 318 -5.95 -7.40 0.85
N LEU A 319 -6.60 -7.03 -0.26
CA LEU A 319 -7.88 -7.59 -0.70
C LEU A 319 -7.68 -8.89 -1.48
N THR A 320 -6.59 -9.04 -2.23
CA THR A 320 -6.35 -10.22 -3.07
C THR A 320 -6.48 -11.56 -2.33
N PRO A 321 -5.90 -11.78 -1.13
CA PRO A 321 -6.03 -13.06 -0.44
C PRO A 321 -7.48 -13.45 -0.14
N ILE A 322 -8.29 -12.52 0.36
CA ILE A 322 -9.69 -12.82 0.74
C ILE A 322 -10.57 -13.06 -0.48
N VAL A 323 -10.29 -12.37 -1.59
CA VAL A 323 -10.95 -12.61 -2.88
C VAL A 323 -10.66 -14.02 -3.37
N CYS A 324 -9.39 -14.46 -3.33
CA CYS A 324 -9.01 -15.82 -3.72
C CYS A 324 -9.71 -16.89 -2.86
N VAL A 325 -9.74 -16.70 -1.53
CA VAL A 325 -10.39 -17.64 -0.59
C VAL A 325 -11.91 -17.72 -0.84
N ALA A 326 -12.59 -16.58 -0.92
CA ALA A 326 -14.04 -16.54 -1.14
C ALA A 326 -14.43 -17.08 -2.52
N ALA A 327 -13.68 -16.71 -3.57
CA ALA A 327 -13.93 -17.22 -4.92
C ALA A 327 -13.68 -18.73 -5.01
N ALA A 328 -12.65 -19.25 -4.32
CA ALA A 328 -12.38 -20.69 -4.25
C ALA A 328 -13.48 -21.46 -3.51
N MET A 329 -14.02 -20.92 -2.42
CA MET A 329 -15.17 -21.51 -1.73
C MET A 329 -16.41 -21.56 -2.63
N ALA A 330 -16.69 -20.48 -3.36
CA ALA A 330 -17.79 -20.42 -4.32
C ALA A 330 -17.62 -21.46 -5.43
N LEU A 331 -16.44 -21.50 -6.05
CA LEU A 331 -16.17 -22.38 -7.17
C LEU A 331 -16.12 -23.85 -6.75
N SER A 332 -15.56 -24.16 -5.58
CA SER A 332 -15.52 -25.53 -5.05
C SER A 332 -16.92 -26.09 -4.88
N GLN A 333 -17.87 -25.33 -4.31
CA GLN A 333 -19.22 -25.84 -4.13
C GLN A 333 -19.94 -26.05 -5.46
N ILE A 334 -19.70 -25.19 -6.45
CA ILE A 334 -20.22 -25.39 -7.81
C ILE A 334 -19.63 -26.69 -8.39
N LEU A 335 -18.32 -26.88 -8.32
CA LEU A 335 -17.67 -28.10 -8.79
C LEU A 335 -18.16 -29.34 -8.04
N ASP A 336 -18.25 -29.31 -6.72
CA ASP A 336 -18.74 -30.45 -5.92
C ASP A 336 -20.20 -30.81 -6.28
N THR A 337 -21.02 -29.82 -6.66
CA THR A 337 -22.42 -30.05 -7.08
C THR A 337 -22.54 -30.63 -8.49
N PHE A 338 -21.70 -30.19 -9.43
CA PHE A 338 -21.83 -30.53 -10.85
C PHE A 338 -20.90 -31.65 -11.33
N LEU A 339 -19.81 -31.92 -10.60
CA LEU A 339 -18.77 -32.88 -11.00
C LEU A 339 -19.00 -34.27 -10.38
N VAL A 340 -19.68 -34.35 -9.23
CA VAL A 340 -20.09 -35.63 -8.64
C VAL A 340 -21.21 -36.26 -9.49
N ALA A 341 -20.90 -37.43 -10.07
CA ALA A 341 -21.81 -38.20 -10.91
C ALA A 341 -22.82 -39.02 -10.10
N ASP A 342 -22.58 -39.19 -8.79
CA ASP A 342 -23.42 -40.03 -7.93
C ASP A 342 -24.82 -39.42 -7.77
N SER A 343 -25.82 -40.13 -8.29
CA SER A 343 -27.20 -39.99 -7.84
C SER A 343 -27.27 -40.42 -6.38
N PRO A 344 -27.93 -39.68 -5.47
CA PRO A 344 -28.28 -40.27 -4.18
C PRO A 344 -29.07 -41.55 -4.45
N ALA A 345 -28.69 -42.66 -3.81
CA ALA A 345 -29.52 -43.85 -3.80
C ALA A 345 -30.92 -43.42 -3.31
N GLU A 346 -31.95 -43.68 -4.12
CA GLU A 346 -33.32 -43.48 -3.68
C GLU A 346 -33.49 -44.20 -2.35
N ASN A 347 -33.93 -43.47 -1.32
CA ASN A 347 -34.40 -44.12 -0.11
C ASN A 347 -35.57 -45.01 -0.51
N THR A 348 -35.32 -46.32 -0.62
CA THR A 348 -36.31 -47.38 -0.76
C THR A 348 -37.17 -47.41 0.50
N SER A 349 -38.08 -46.46 0.64
CA SER A 349 -39.03 -46.36 1.75
C SER A 349 -40.21 -45.50 1.33
N GLN A 350 -40.99 -45.98 0.34
CA GLN A 350 -42.45 -45.77 0.20
C GLN A 350 -42.92 -46.14 -1.22
N ALA A 351 -42.86 -47.43 -1.55
CA ALA A 351 -43.67 -47.99 -2.62
C ALA A 351 -43.83 -49.49 -2.37
N ASN A 352 -44.73 -49.83 -1.44
CA ASN A 352 -45.53 -51.06 -1.47
C ASN A 352 -46.49 -51.07 -0.26
N GLY A 353 -47.80 -51.09 -0.54
CA GLY A 353 -48.80 -51.47 0.47
C GLY A 353 -50.05 -50.59 0.56
N SER A 354 -50.81 -50.45 -0.52
CA SER A 354 -52.25 -50.17 -0.39
C SER A 354 -52.96 -51.49 -0.07
N ALA A 355 -53.17 -51.78 1.21
CA ALA A 355 -54.18 -52.75 1.66
C ALA A 355 -54.61 -52.45 3.12
N ASN A 356 -55.90 -52.17 3.26
CA ASN A 356 -56.75 -52.10 4.45
C ASN A 356 -56.20 -52.63 5.80
N GLY A 357 -56.36 -51.83 6.86
CA GLY A 357 -56.26 -52.32 8.24
C GLY A 357 -56.35 -51.21 9.28
N SER A 358 -57.46 -51.17 10.00
CA SER A 358 -57.80 -50.20 11.04
C SER A 358 -56.95 -50.32 12.33
N ALA A 359 -56.80 -49.17 12.99
CA ALA A 359 -56.78 -48.96 14.45
C ALA A 359 -55.50 -49.19 15.28
N ASN A 360 -55.25 -48.16 16.11
CA ASN A 360 -54.62 -48.10 17.43
C ASN A 360 -53.09 -47.89 17.56
N GLY A 361 -52.73 -46.77 18.21
CA GLY A 361 -51.54 -46.70 19.07
C GLY A 361 -50.68 -45.43 18.98
N SER A 362 -51.03 -44.41 19.77
CA SER A 362 -50.13 -43.38 20.34
C SER A 362 -49.21 -42.59 19.39
N ALA A 363 -49.75 -41.54 18.78
CA ALA A 363 -48.96 -40.49 18.13
C ALA A 363 -48.28 -39.56 19.15
N ASN A 364 -46.96 -39.44 19.04
CA ASN A 364 -46.10 -38.54 19.80
C ASN A 364 -46.55 -37.08 19.68
N ILE A 365 -46.71 -36.41 20.82
CA ILE A 365 -47.08 -34.98 20.97
C ILE A 365 -46.11 -34.05 20.19
N GLN A 366 -44.91 -34.54 19.86
CA GLN A 366 -43.88 -33.83 19.11
C GLN A 366 -44.23 -33.57 17.63
N GLU A 367 -45.07 -34.40 17.01
CA GLU A 367 -45.49 -34.19 15.61
C GLU A 367 -46.58 -33.11 15.48
N LYS A 368 -47.48 -33.01 16.46
CA LYS A 368 -48.50 -31.94 16.49
C LYS A 368 -47.90 -30.55 16.68
N ILE A 369 -46.77 -30.45 17.39
CA ILE A 369 -46.07 -29.17 17.60
C ILE A 369 -45.35 -28.71 16.31
N LYS A 370 -44.80 -29.63 15.52
CA LYS A 370 -44.19 -29.30 14.22
C LYS A 370 -45.21 -28.88 13.15
N ALA A 371 -46.46 -29.31 13.26
CA ALA A 371 -47.54 -28.96 12.33
C ALA A 371 -48.20 -27.58 12.60
N ALA A 372 -47.90 -26.93 13.73
CA ALA A 372 -48.58 -25.71 14.16
C ALA A 372 -47.79 -24.40 13.95
N ILE A 373 -46.62 -24.45 13.30
CA ILE A 373 -45.81 -23.27 13.01
C ILE A 373 -46.19 -22.72 11.62
N PRO A 374 -46.65 -21.46 11.49
CA PRO A 374 -47.11 -20.88 10.22
C PRO A 374 -46.03 -20.89 9.12
N ASP A 375 -46.45 -21.15 7.88
CA ASP A 375 -45.67 -21.37 6.64
C ASP A 375 -44.72 -20.24 6.17
N THR A 376 -44.36 -19.26 7.01
CA THR A 376 -43.58 -18.08 6.62
C THR A 376 -42.06 -18.20 6.82
N LEU A 377 -41.56 -19.30 7.42
CA LEU A 377 -40.12 -19.48 7.73
C LEU A 377 -39.45 -20.68 7.00
N ARG A 378 -40.09 -21.21 5.95
CA ARG A 378 -39.56 -22.35 5.17
C ARG A 378 -38.57 -22.00 4.05
N SER A 379 -38.12 -20.75 3.91
CA SER A 379 -37.08 -20.38 2.93
C SER A 379 -35.69 -20.95 3.23
N THR A 380 -35.53 -21.65 4.36
CA THR A 380 -34.24 -22.20 4.81
C THR A 380 -34.11 -23.72 4.65
N SER A 381 -35.16 -24.43 4.22
CA SER A 381 -35.03 -25.83 3.79
C SER A 381 -34.93 -25.85 2.27
N ALA A 382 -33.74 -25.68 1.73
CA ALA A 382 -33.52 -25.91 0.31
C ALA A 382 -33.90 -27.38 0.00
N PRO A 383 -34.91 -27.65 -0.83
CA PRO A 383 -35.04 -28.99 -1.39
C PRO A 383 -33.77 -29.29 -2.19
N LEU A 384 -33.18 -30.46 -1.99
CA LEU A 384 -32.14 -30.98 -2.88
C LEU A 384 -32.75 -31.17 -4.27
N VAL A 385 -32.74 -30.10 -5.07
CA VAL A 385 -33.05 -30.17 -6.49
C VAL A 385 -31.82 -30.76 -7.14
N GLY A 386 -31.76 -32.09 -7.21
CA GLY A 386 -30.74 -32.78 -7.98
C GLY A 386 -30.85 -32.34 -9.44
N ILE A 387 -29.79 -31.81 -10.00
CA ILE A 387 -29.71 -31.56 -11.44
C ILE A 387 -29.29 -32.88 -12.07
N TYR A 388 -30.26 -33.64 -12.59
CA TYR A 388 -30.06 -35.01 -13.05
C TYR A 388 -29.56 -35.14 -14.49
N SER A 389 -29.58 -34.06 -15.29
CA SER A 389 -29.18 -34.12 -16.70
C SER A 389 -27.65 -34.04 -16.85
N TYR A 390 -27.05 -35.13 -17.35
CA TYR A 390 -25.62 -35.18 -17.72
C TYR A 390 -25.21 -34.05 -18.68
N MET A 391 -26.12 -33.61 -19.55
CA MET A 391 -25.87 -32.48 -20.46
C MET A 391 -25.65 -31.17 -19.68
N SER A 392 -26.47 -30.89 -18.67
CA SER A 392 -26.32 -29.68 -17.85
C SER A 392 -25.08 -29.71 -16.97
N LYS A 393 -24.74 -30.88 -16.40
CA LYS A 393 -23.49 -31.07 -15.65
C LYS A 393 -22.25 -30.87 -16.53
N SER A 394 -22.25 -31.48 -17.72
CA SER A 394 -21.16 -31.35 -18.70
C SER A 394 -21.01 -29.92 -19.21
N LEU A 395 -22.12 -29.23 -19.52
CA LEU A 395 -22.10 -27.85 -19.97
C LEU A 395 -21.50 -26.90 -18.92
N ILE A 396 -21.94 -27.03 -17.65
CA ILE A 396 -21.47 -26.16 -16.56
C ILE A 396 -20.01 -26.47 -16.21
N SER A 397 -19.63 -27.74 -16.14
CA SER A 397 -18.23 -28.16 -15.93
C SER A 397 -17.32 -27.66 -17.06
N GLY A 398 -17.77 -27.76 -18.31
CA GLY A 398 -17.06 -27.22 -19.47
C GLY A 398 -16.91 -25.70 -19.43
N ALA A 399 -17.97 -24.98 -19.04
CA ALA A 399 -17.94 -23.53 -18.88
C ALA A 399 -16.98 -23.09 -17.75
N ILE A 400 -16.99 -23.78 -16.61
CA ILE A 400 -16.05 -23.48 -15.51
C ILE A 400 -14.61 -23.72 -15.96
N THR A 401 -14.36 -24.84 -16.64
CA THR A 401 -13.03 -25.16 -17.17
C THR A 401 -12.57 -24.08 -18.15
N SER A 402 -13.44 -23.57 -19.03
CA SER A 402 -13.08 -22.49 -19.95
C SER A 402 -12.80 -21.17 -19.22
N TYR A 403 -13.55 -20.83 -18.17
CA TYR A 403 -13.25 -19.66 -17.32
C TYR A 403 -11.91 -19.80 -16.59
N LEU A 404 -11.57 -20.99 -16.08
CA LEU A 404 -10.28 -21.25 -15.45
C LEU A 404 -9.12 -21.09 -16.45
N LEU A 405 -9.27 -21.59 -17.68
CA LEU A 405 -8.27 -21.41 -18.74
C LEU A 405 -8.13 -19.93 -19.14
N LEU A 406 -9.24 -19.21 -19.29
CA LEU A 406 -9.24 -17.78 -19.58
C LEU A 406 -8.57 -16.98 -18.46
N PHE A 407 -8.80 -17.36 -17.20
CA PHE A 407 -8.13 -16.76 -16.05
C PHE A 407 -6.62 -16.94 -16.11
N VAL A 408 -6.11 -18.14 -16.41
CA VAL A 408 -4.67 -18.38 -16.56
C VAL A 408 -4.08 -17.55 -17.71
N LEU A 409 -4.77 -17.49 -18.86
CA LEU A 409 -4.34 -16.68 -20.01
C LEU A 409 -4.29 -15.20 -19.67
N HIS A 410 -5.33 -14.67 -19.01
CA HIS A 410 -5.38 -13.28 -18.55
C HIS A 410 -4.26 -12.97 -17.56
N CYS A 411 -4.08 -13.80 -16.53
CA CYS A 411 -3.07 -13.59 -15.51
C CYS A 411 -1.65 -13.57 -16.12
N THR A 412 -1.39 -14.47 -17.06
CA THR A 412 -0.11 -14.55 -17.78
C THR A 412 0.10 -13.31 -18.67
N TRP A 413 -0.95 -12.90 -19.39
CA TRP A 413 -0.89 -11.73 -20.27
C TRP A 413 -0.68 -10.42 -19.50
N VAL A 414 -1.40 -10.22 -18.38
CA VAL A 414 -1.25 -9.05 -17.51
C VAL A 414 0.15 -9.01 -16.90
N THR A 415 0.62 -10.14 -16.37
CA THR A 415 1.95 -10.23 -15.76
C THR A 415 3.04 -9.87 -16.78
N SER A 416 2.96 -10.43 -17.99
CA SER A 416 3.94 -10.24 -19.07
C SER A 416 3.98 -8.82 -19.65
N ASN A 417 2.82 -8.17 -19.80
CA ASN A 417 2.75 -6.87 -20.50
C ASN A 417 2.73 -5.66 -19.57
N ALA A 418 2.22 -5.79 -18.34
CA ALA A 418 2.04 -4.65 -17.44
C ALA A 418 3.00 -4.66 -16.25
N TYR A 419 3.14 -5.81 -15.56
CA TYR A 419 3.88 -5.86 -14.30
C TYR A 419 5.36 -6.23 -14.45
N SER A 420 5.76 -6.96 -15.50
CA SER A 420 7.17 -7.27 -15.77
C SER A 420 7.87 -6.17 -16.57
N SER A 421 8.02 -4.98 -15.96
CA SER A 421 8.74 -3.85 -16.57
C SER A 421 9.74 -3.22 -15.58
N PRO A 422 11.05 -3.16 -15.90
CA PRO A 422 12.02 -2.51 -15.03
C PRO A 422 11.88 -0.98 -15.06
N SER A 423 12.04 -0.33 -13.91
CA SER A 423 12.01 1.14 -13.81
C SER A 423 13.38 1.81 -13.98
N VAL A 424 14.47 1.04 -13.88
CA VAL A 424 15.86 1.54 -14.01
C VAL A 424 16.27 1.62 -15.48
N VAL A 425 15.91 0.59 -16.23
CA VAL A 425 16.25 0.45 -17.65
C VAL A 425 14.97 0.66 -18.43
N LEU A 426 14.96 1.63 -19.34
CA LEU A 426 13.78 1.93 -20.15
C LEU A 426 13.87 1.16 -21.46
N ALA A 427 12.82 0.42 -21.80
CA ALA A 427 12.71 -0.25 -23.09
C ALA A 427 11.88 0.59 -24.06
N SER A 428 12.46 0.95 -25.20
CA SER A 428 11.74 1.55 -26.33
C SER A 428 11.63 0.54 -27.46
N LYS A 429 10.52 0.57 -28.20
CA LYS A 429 10.33 -0.23 -29.41
C LYS A 429 10.55 0.66 -30.62
N LEU A 430 11.50 0.27 -31.46
CA LEU A 430 11.73 0.91 -32.75
C LEU A 430 10.60 0.52 -33.74
N PRO A 431 10.39 1.30 -34.83
CA PRO A 431 9.36 1.01 -35.84
C PRO A 431 9.49 -0.38 -36.50
N ASP A 432 10.69 -0.96 -36.49
CA ASP A 432 11.00 -2.31 -36.99
C ASP A 432 10.64 -3.43 -36.00
N GLY A 433 10.17 -3.08 -34.80
CA GLY A 433 9.84 -4.01 -33.73
C GLY A 433 11.03 -4.44 -32.86
N SER A 434 12.25 -3.98 -33.15
CA SER A 434 13.42 -4.23 -32.31
C SER A 434 13.33 -3.44 -31.00
N GLN A 435 13.84 -4.03 -29.92
CA GLN A 435 13.89 -3.37 -28.62
C GLN A 435 15.20 -2.60 -28.48
N HIS A 436 15.10 -1.28 -28.32
CA HIS A 436 16.22 -0.43 -27.94
C HIS A 436 16.18 -0.18 -26.44
N ILE A 437 17.28 -0.54 -25.76
CA ILE A 437 17.41 -0.43 -24.32
C ILE A 437 18.10 0.89 -23.99
N ILE A 438 17.48 1.68 -23.12
CA ILE A 438 18.00 2.97 -22.66
C ILE A 438 18.39 2.83 -21.19
N ASP A 439 19.68 3.01 -20.88
CA ASP A 439 20.26 2.80 -19.56
C ASP A 439 20.93 4.06 -18.98
N ASP A 440 20.39 5.23 -19.31
CA ASP A 440 20.87 6.55 -18.87
C ASP A 440 20.93 6.68 -17.33
N TYR A 441 20.04 6.01 -16.60
CA TYR A 441 20.05 6.01 -15.13
C TYR A 441 21.36 5.41 -14.59
N ARG A 442 21.72 4.21 -15.05
CA ARG A 442 22.94 3.56 -14.57
C ARG A 442 24.18 4.26 -15.08
N GLU A 443 24.16 4.77 -16.31
CA GLU A 443 25.26 5.57 -16.86
C GLU A 443 25.57 6.77 -15.95
N ALA A 444 24.57 7.59 -15.65
CA ALA A 444 24.75 8.80 -14.86
C ALA A 444 25.13 8.51 -13.40
N TYR A 445 24.51 7.51 -12.78
CA TYR A 445 24.87 7.10 -11.42
C TYR A 445 26.29 6.51 -11.35
N GLN A 446 26.72 5.78 -12.37
CA GLN A 446 28.08 5.25 -12.43
C GLN A 446 29.12 6.37 -12.63
N TRP A 447 28.83 7.36 -13.47
CA TRP A 447 29.66 8.56 -13.60
C TRP A 447 29.79 9.27 -12.26
N LEU A 448 28.67 9.47 -11.55
CA LEU A 448 28.68 10.11 -10.24
C LEU A 448 29.52 9.32 -9.24
N ARG A 449 29.49 7.98 -9.29
CA ARG A 449 30.28 7.10 -8.42
C ARG A 449 31.78 7.15 -8.69
N GLN A 450 32.20 7.26 -9.94
CA GLN A 450 33.62 7.16 -10.34
C GLN A 450 34.32 8.52 -10.45
N ASN A 451 33.58 9.58 -10.77
CA ASN A 451 34.15 10.88 -11.15
C ASN A 451 33.99 11.98 -10.11
N THR A 452 33.30 11.72 -8.99
CA THR A 452 33.11 12.70 -7.91
C THR A 452 33.79 12.27 -6.61
N GLU A 453 34.04 13.22 -5.71
CA GLU A 453 34.57 12.90 -4.39
C GLU A 453 33.60 12.02 -3.58
N PRO A 454 34.07 11.05 -2.78
CA PRO A 454 33.20 10.15 -2.01
C PRO A 454 32.22 10.84 -1.05
N ARG A 455 32.56 12.07 -0.60
CA ARG A 455 31.71 12.88 0.29
C ARG A 455 30.90 13.95 -0.43
N ALA A 456 30.95 13.98 -1.76
CA ALA A 456 30.22 14.97 -2.55
C ALA A 456 28.71 14.81 -2.33
N LYS A 457 28.04 15.90 -1.95
CA LYS A 457 26.61 15.89 -1.63
C LYS A 457 25.77 16.17 -2.87
N VAL A 458 24.78 15.32 -3.09
CA VAL A 458 23.91 15.36 -4.27
C VAL A 458 22.52 15.82 -3.85
N MET A 459 22.04 16.91 -4.45
CA MET A 459 20.66 17.37 -4.31
C MET A 459 19.83 16.85 -5.49
N SER A 460 18.76 16.13 -5.19
CA SER A 460 17.78 15.64 -6.16
C SER A 460 16.38 15.72 -5.55
N TRP A 461 15.34 15.45 -6.36
CA TRP A 461 14.02 15.18 -5.79
C TRP A 461 14.02 13.90 -4.94
N TRP A 462 13.09 13.78 -3.99
CA TRP A 462 13.09 12.72 -2.99
C TRP A 462 12.85 11.32 -3.57
N ASP A 463 12.17 11.21 -4.72
CA ASP A 463 11.94 9.95 -5.43
C ASP A 463 13.23 9.17 -5.70
N TYR A 464 14.32 9.87 -5.99
CA TYR A 464 15.58 9.29 -6.46
C TYR A 464 16.60 9.03 -5.33
N GLY A 465 16.30 9.40 -4.08
CA GLY A 465 17.24 9.35 -2.96
C GLY A 465 17.88 7.97 -2.75
N TYR A 466 17.05 6.92 -2.61
CA TYR A 466 17.52 5.54 -2.48
C TYR A 466 18.30 5.05 -3.70
N GLN A 467 17.95 5.48 -4.91
CA GLN A 467 18.67 5.07 -6.12
C GLN A 467 20.08 5.66 -6.16
N ILE A 468 20.23 6.94 -5.82
CA ILE A 468 21.53 7.60 -5.73
C ILE A 468 22.37 6.96 -4.61
N GLY A 469 21.79 6.76 -3.43
CA GLY A 469 22.49 6.11 -2.31
C GLY A 469 22.92 4.67 -2.63
N GLY A 470 22.09 3.91 -3.33
CA GLY A 470 22.38 2.50 -3.66
C GLY A 470 23.30 2.30 -4.86
N MET A 471 23.14 3.09 -5.94
CA MET A 471 23.91 2.93 -7.18
C MET A 471 25.13 3.83 -7.25
N ALA A 472 24.94 5.13 -6.96
CA ALA A 472 26.01 6.13 -7.05
C ALA A 472 26.91 6.15 -5.80
N ASP A 473 26.44 5.60 -4.68
CA ASP A 473 27.18 5.53 -3.40
C ASP A 473 27.64 6.93 -2.95
N ARG A 474 26.69 7.88 -2.93
CA ARG A 474 26.90 9.28 -2.54
C ARG A 474 25.84 9.76 -1.55
N PRO A 475 26.21 10.69 -0.63
CA PRO A 475 25.25 11.28 0.28
C PRO A 475 24.22 12.14 -0.46
N THR A 476 22.94 11.90 -0.17
CA THR A 476 21.81 12.69 -0.67
C THR A 476 21.25 13.61 0.41
N LEU A 477 20.69 14.75 -0.01
CA LEU A 477 20.10 15.71 0.93
C LEU A 477 18.69 15.29 1.41
N VAL A 478 17.91 14.71 0.50
CA VAL A 478 16.54 14.21 0.75
C VAL A 478 16.40 12.79 0.23
N ASP A 479 15.46 12.05 0.81
CA ASP A 479 15.30 10.63 0.56
C ASP A 479 13.82 10.19 0.59
N ASN A 480 13.57 9.00 0.04
CA ASN A 480 12.25 8.48 -0.29
C ASN A 480 11.41 8.09 0.95
N ASN A 481 12.01 8.05 2.14
CA ASN A 481 11.28 7.82 3.40
C ASN A 481 10.37 8.99 3.83
N THR A 482 10.68 10.23 3.42
CA THR A 482 9.86 11.42 3.67
C THR A 482 9.50 11.75 5.14
N TRP A 483 10.37 11.43 6.10
CA TRP A 483 10.08 11.67 7.53
C TRP A 483 10.17 13.14 7.97
N ASN A 484 10.92 13.99 7.25
CA ASN A 484 11.07 15.41 7.54
C ASN A 484 10.59 16.27 6.37
N ASN A 485 9.34 16.74 6.48
CA ASN A 485 8.67 17.52 5.44
C ASN A 485 9.35 18.87 5.18
N THR A 486 9.89 19.52 6.21
CA THR A 486 10.55 20.82 6.09
C THR A 486 11.81 20.72 5.24
N HIS A 487 12.55 19.62 5.36
CA HIS A 487 13.75 19.41 4.56
C HIS A 487 13.43 19.19 3.08
N ILE A 488 12.38 18.42 2.78
CA ILE A 488 11.89 18.20 1.40
C ILE A 488 11.38 19.51 0.80
N ALA A 489 10.62 20.28 1.57
CA ALA A 489 10.13 21.57 1.13
C ALA A 489 11.29 22.54 0.84
N THR A 490 12.40 22.46 1.59
CA THR A 490 13.59 23.29 1.34
C THR A 490 14.20 22.99 -0.04
N VAL A 491 14.28 21.71 -0.40
CA VAL A 491 14.69 21.29 -1.76
C VAL A 491 13.66 21.75 -2.80
N GLY A 492 12.36 21.60 -2.53
CA GLY A 492 11.29 22.08 -3.42
C GLY A 492 11.37 23.60 -3.66
N LYS A 493 11.68 24.37 -2.61
CA LYS A 493 11.92 25.82 -2.68
C LYS A 493 13.16 26.14 -3.52
N ALA A 494 14.27 25.44 -3.30
CA ALA A 494 15.47 25.62 -4.10
C ALA A 494 15.23 25.32 -5.59
N MET A 495 14.47 24.27 -5.91
CA MET A 495 14.16 23.89 -7.30
C MET A 495 13.17 24.85 -7.98
N SER A 496 12.22 25.41 -7.24
CA SER A 496 11.17 26.29 -7.79
C SER A 496 11.50 27.78 -7.79
N SER A 497 12.53 28.21 -7.04
CA SER A 497 12.93 29.61 -6.96
C SER A 497 13.92 30.03 -8.05
N ARG A 498 14.20 31.34 -8.14
CA ARG A 498 15.26 31.89 -9.01
C ARG A 498 16.64 31.52 -8.48
N GLU A 499 17.63 31.46 -9.36
CA GLU A 499 19.04 31.17 -9.03
C GLU A 499 19.59 31.99 -7.83
N GLU A 500 19.22 33.26 -7.72
CA GLU A 500 19.64 34.16 -6.63
C GLU A 500 19.18 33.71 -5.25
N VAL A 501 18.04 33.02 -5.18
CA VAL A 501 17.46 32.49 -3.93
C VAL A 501 17.90 31.04 -3.73
N SER A 502 17.98 30.27 -4.81
CA SER A 502 18.34 28.86 -4.76
C SER A 502 19.82 28.62 -4.43
N TRP A 503 20.74 29.46 -4.91
CA TRP A 503 22.17 29.29 -4.67
C TRP A 503 22.56 29.43 -3.19
N PRO A 504 22.08 30.44 -2.44
CA PRO A 504 22.30 30.51 -0.99
C PRO A 504 21.81 29.26 -0.26
N ILE A 505 20.64 28.71 -0.63
CA ILE A 505 20.08 27.48 -0.03
C ILE A 505 21.02 26.30 -0.30
N MET A 506 21.45 26.11 -1.55
CA MET A 506 22.39 25.05 -1.92
C MET A 506 23.72 25.16 -1.15
N ARG A 507 24.24 26.38 -0.96
CA ARG A 507 25.47 26.62 -0.19
C ARG A 507 25.31 26.36 1.30
N GLN A 508 24.18 26.76 1.90
CA GLN A 508 23.89 26.49 3.33
C GLN A 508 23.85 24.99 3.64
N HIS A 509 23.40 24.17 2.69
CA HIS A 509 23.37 22.71 2.81
C HIS A 509 24.64 22.01 2.29
N GLU A 510 25.65 22.78 1.87
CA GLU A 510 26.91 22.28 1.30
C GLU A 510 26.67 21.31 0.12
N VAL A 511 25.76 21.66 -0.78
CA VAL A 511 25.47 20.88 -1.99
C VAL A 511 26.56 21.10 -3.02
N ASP A 512 27.14 20.00 -3.52
CA ASP A 512 28.16 20.03 -4.57
C ASP A 512 27.57 19.78 -5.96
N TYR A 513 26.63 18.83 -6.05
CA TYR A 513 26.00 18.42 -7.30
C TYR A 513 24.48 18.47 -7.20
N VAL A 514 23.83 18.81 -8.31
CA VAL A 514 22.37 18.80 -8.47
C VAL A 514 22.02 17.86 -9.61
N LEU A 515 21.13 16.89 -9.36
CA LEU A 515 20.66 15.94 -10.36
C LEU A 515 19.21 16.24 -10.72
N VAL A 516 18.94 16.33 -12.02
CA VAL A 516 17.60 16.57 -12.59
C VAL A 516 17.32 15.52 -13.66
N VAL A 517 16.10 14.98 -13.65
CA VAL A 517 15.59 14.09 -14.69
C VAL A 517 14.80 14.90 -15.73
N PHE A 518 15.20 14.79 -17.00
CA PHE A 518 14.61 15.51 -18.13
C PHE A 518 14.19 14.56 -19.25
N GLY A 519 12.89 14.49 -19.53
CA GLY A 519 12.35 13.53 -20.50
C GLY A 519 12.07 14.07 -21.89
N GLY A 520 12.37 15.36 -22.15
CA GLY A 520 11.85 16.09 -23.30
C GLY A 520 12.32 15.58 -24.67
N LEU A 521 13.51 14.98 -24.76
CA LEU A 521 14.06 14.46 -26.03
C LEU A 521 13.39 13.15 -26.47
N LEU A 522 13.19 12.21 -25.55
CA LEU A 522 12.64 10.89 -25.86
C LEU A 522 11.13 10.79 -25.68
N GLY A 523 10.51 11.73 -24.95
CA GLY A 523 9.11 11.63 -24.57
C GLY A 523 8.89 10.85 -23.26
N TYR A 524 9.87 10.87 -22.34
CA TYR A 524 9.73 10.22 -21.03
C TYR A 524 8.83 11.05 -20.10
N SER A 525 7.64 10.54 -19.79
CA SER A 525 6.63 11.26 -19.00
C SER A 525 6.98 11.40 -17.51
N GLY A 526 7.87 10.57 -16.98
CA GLY A 526 8.24 10.52 -15.56
C GLY A 526 9.33 11.51 -15.13
N ASP A 527 9.49 12.63 -15.83
CA ASP A 527 10.54 13.61 -15.57
C ASP A 527 10.17 14.65 -14.49
N ASP A 528 11.14 15.47 -14.10
CA ASP A 528 10.96 16.44 -13.02
C ASP A 528 10.08 17.63 -13.40
N ILE A 529 9.89 17.92 -14.69
CA ILE A 529 9.01 19.01 -15.15
C ILE A 529 7.53 18.68 -14.94
N ASN A 530 7.14 17.41 -15.10
CA ASN A 530 5.77 16.99 -14.77
C ASN A 530 5.53 16.91 -13.26
N LYS A 531 6.58 16.60 -12.47
CA LYS A 531 6.51 16.57 -11.00
C LYS A 531 6.68 17.94 -10.37
N PHE A 532 7.14 18.95 -11.13
CA PHE A 532 7.52 20.26 -10.63
C PHE A 532 6.42 20.95 -9.81
N LEU A 533 5.16 20.81 -10.22
CA LEU A 533 4.04 21.41 -9.49
C LEU A 533 3.88 20.85 -8.07
N TRP A 534 4.25 19.59 -7.82
CA TRP A 534 4.30 19.03 -6.48
C TRP A 534 5.42 19.66 -5.65
N MET A 535 6.58 19.95 -6.26
CA MET A 535 7.67 20.65 -5.58
C MET A 535 7.21 22.04 -5.10
N VAL A 536 6.47 22.75 -5.96
CA VAL A 536 5.88 24.07 -5.66
C VAL A 536 4.86 23.96 -4.52
N ARG A 537 3.90 23.03 -4.59
CA ARG A 537 2.88 22.84 -3.53
C ARG A 537 3.46 22.49 -2.17
N ILE A 538 4.48 21.64 -2.15
CA ILE A 538 5.15 21.24 -0.90
C ILE A 538 5.92 22.43 -0.32
N ALA A 539 6.57 23.24 -1.15
CA ALA A 539 7.26 24.45 -0.72
C ALA A 539 6.29 25.54 -0.24
N GLU A 540 5.19 25.78 -0.96
CA GLU A 540 4.14 26.75 -0.61
C GLU A 540 3.50 26.43 0.74
N GLY A 541 3.31 25.14 1.07
CA GLY A 541 2.76 24.72 2.36
C GLY A 541 3.58 25.15 3.58
N ILE A 542 4.87 25.48 3.40
CA ILE A 542 5.77 25.94 4.47
C ILE A 542 6.16 27.41 4.31
N TRP A 543 6.39 27.88 3.08
CA TRP A 543 6.73 29.27 2.76
C TRP A 543 5.72 29.90 1.79
N PRO A 544 4.49 30.19 2.24
CA PRO A 544 3.41 30.69 1.37
C PRO A 544 3.67 32.10 0.83
N ASP A 545 4.51 32.89 1.50
CA ASP A 545 4.84 34.26 1.08
C ASP A 545 5.91 34.30 -0.02
N GLU A 546 6.75 33.27 -0.12
CA GLU A 546 7.88 33.23 -1.05
C GLU A 546 7.59 32.42 -2.32
N VAL A 547 6.87 31.31 -2.21
CA VAL A 547 6.54 30.42 -3.33
C VAL A 547 5.02 30.29 -3.41
N LYS A 548 4.44 30.67 -4.55
CA LYS A 548 3.00 30.63 -4.79
C LYS A 548 2.69 29.84 -6.06
N GLU A 549 1.85 28.81 -5.96
CA GLU A 549 1.46 27.97 -7.09
C GLU A 549 0.89 28.81 -8.25
N ARG A 550 0.09 29.83 -7.96
CA ARG A 550 -0.57 30.67 -8.98
C ARG A 550 0.42 31.37 -9.92
N ASP A 551 1.62 31.71 -9.47
CA ASP A 551 2.62 32.46 -10.25
C ASP A 551 3.25 31.62 -11.38
N PHE A 552 3.11 30.30 -11.32
CA PHE A 552 3.57 29.38 -12.36
C PHE A 552 2.54 29.16 -13.47
N PHE A 553 1.29 29.62 -13.28
CA PHE A 553 0.23 29.51 -14.28
C PHE A 553 0.08 30.81 -15.06
N THR A 554 -0.26 30.70 -16.35
CA THR A 554 -0.62 31.87 -17.16
C THR A 554 -1.84 32.60 -16.57
N SER A 555 -2.13 33.81 -17.03
CA SER A 555 -3.33 34.56 -16.61
C SER A 555 -4.62 33.74 -16.82
N ARG A 556 -4.65 32.89 -17.87
CA ARG A 556 -5.74 31.95 -18.19
C ARG A 556 -5.78 30.69 -17.33
N GLY A 557 -4.74 30.43 -16.53
CA GLY A 557 -4.66 29.24 -15.66
C GLY A 557 -4.00 28.03 -16.33
N GLU A 558 -3.28 28.22 -17.44
CA GLU A 558 -2.61 27.12 -18.15
C GLU A 558 -1.17 26.93 -17.63
N TYR A 559 -0.72 25.69 -17.50
CA TYR A 559 0.68 25.33 -17.20
C TYR A 559 1.44 25.11 -18.52
N ARG A 560 2.32 26.05 -18.88
CA ARG A 560 3.03 26.05 -20.17
C ARG A 560 4.53 26.24 -19.98
N VAL A 561 5.30 25.70 -20.92
CA VAL A 561 6.78 25.75 -20.95
C VAL A 561 7.34 26.47 -22.18
N ASP A 562 6.45 26.94 -23.06
CA ASP A 562 6.77 27.63 -24.31
C ASP A 562 6.98 29.15 -24.12
N ASP A 563 6.94 29.91 -25.20
CA ASP A 563 7.06 31.37 -25.17
C ASP A 563 5.99 32.06 -24.31
N GLU A 564 4.83 31.43 -24.09
CA GLU A 564 3.75 31.95 -23.25
C GLU A 564 3.89 31.57 -21.77
N ALA A 565 4.92 30.79 -21.41
CA ALA A 565 5.21 30.46 -20.02
C ALA A 565 5.45 31.73 -19.18
N THR A 566 5.05 31.68 -17.91
CA THR A 566 5.20 32.84 -17.01
C THR A 566 6.67 33.18 -16.80
N PRO A 567 7.01 34.46 -16.53
CA PRO A 567 8.37 34.84 -16.21
C PRO A 567 8.88 34.12 -14.95
N THR A 568 7.98 33.74 -14.02
CA THR A 568 8.34 32.94 -12.84
C THR A 568 8.78 31.54 -13.24
N MET A 569 8.04 30.87 -14.13
CA MET A 569 8.41 29.54 -14.65
C MET A 569 9.75 29.59 -15.40
N LYS A 570 9.91 30.52 -16.34
CA LYS A 570 11.15 30.66 -17.15
C LYS A 570 12.39 30.97 -16.31
N ASN A 571 12.23 31.67 -15.20
CA ASN A 571 13.33 32.04 -14.32
C ASN A 571 13.56 31.06 -13.15
N SER A 572 12.73 30.02 -13.02
CA SER A 572 12.92 28.98 -12.00
C SER A 572 14.21 28.18 -12.28
N LEU A 573 14.87 27.75 -11.21
CA LEU A 573 16.09 26.96 -11.32
C LEU A 573 15.82 25.64 -12.08
N MET A 574 14.72 24.96 -11.78
CA MET A 574 14.33 23.72 -12.46
C MET A 574 14.18 23.91 -13.98
N TYR A 575 13.42 24.91 -14.43
CA TYR A 575 13.25 25.17 -15.87
C TYR A 575 14.59 25.42 -16.56
N LYS A 576 15.44 26.25 -15.95
CA LYS A 576 16.75 26.57 -16.50
C LYS A 576 17.67 25.35 -16.56
N MET A 577 17.71 24.52 -15.52
CA MET A 577 18.51 23.30 -15.48
C MET A 577 17.99 22.24 -16.47
N SER A 578 16.68 22.08 -16.63
CA SER A 578 16.16 21.08 -17.57
C SER A 578 16.40 21.48 -19.03
N TYR A 579 16.20 22.75 -19.40
CA TYR A 579 16.26 23.22 -20.80
C TYR A 579 17.58 23.89 -21.21
N TYR A 580 18.61 23.90 -20.35
CA TYR A 580 19.93 24.46 -20.68
C TYR A 580 20.54 23.78 -21.92
N ASN A 581 21.02 24.55 -22.90
CA ASN A 581 21.56 24.05 -24.18
C ASN A 581 20.64 23.10 -24.99
N TYR A 582 19.38 22.97 -24.63
CA TYR A 582 18.47 22.08 -25.36
C TYR A 582 18.17 22.60 -26.77
N ASN A 583 18.10 23.92 -26.93
CA ASN A 583 17.82 24.57 -28.21
C ASN A 583 18.91 24.35 -29.26
N SER A 584 20.17 24.12 -28.86
CA SER A 584 21.27 23.87 -29.81
C SER A 584 21.23 22.49 -30.45
N LEU A 585 20.42 21.55 -29.93
CA LEU A 585 20.23 20.23 -30.53
C LEU A 585 19.39 20.28 -31.81
N PHE A 586 18.57 21.31 -31.97
CA PHE A 586 17.64 21.45 -33.07
C PHE A 586 18.03 22.63 -33.96
N PRO A 587 17.61 22.64 -35.23
CA PRO A 587 17.67 23.85 -36.04
C PRO A 587 16.96 25.02 -35.33
N ALA A 588 17.44 26.24 -35.57
CA ALA A 588 16.94 27.43 -34.88
C ALA A 588 15.40 27.54 -34.97
N GLY A 589 14.75 27.70 -33.81
CA GLY A 589 13.29 27.83 -33.70
C GLY A 589 12.50 26.52 -33.84
N GLN A 590 13.16 25.37 -33.94
CA GLN A 590 12.52 24.05 -34.06
C GLN A 590 12.65 23.17 -32.81
N ALA A 591 13.18 23.70 -31.71
CA ALA A 591 13.26 22.96 -30.45
C ALA A 591 11.86 22.63 -29.94
N GLN A 592 11.57 21.34 -29.77
CA GLN A 592 10.28 20.85 -29.33
C GLN A 592 10.46 19.88 -28.17
N ASP A 593 9.70 20.11 -27.09
CA ASP A 593 9.58 19.14 -26.02
C ASP A 593 8.56 18.05 -26.43
N ARG A 594 9.02 16.80 -26.58
CA ARG A 594 8.16 15.69 -27.02
C ARG A 594 7.14 15.26 -25.96
N VAL A 595 7.39 15.51 -24.68
CA VAL A 595 6.46 15.13 -23.60
C VAL A 595 5.28 16.10 -23.53
N ARG A 596 5.56 17.40 -23.62
CA ARG A 596 4.51 18.46 -23.57
C ARG A 596 3.92 18.78 -24.94
N GLY A 597 4.55 18.36 -26.02
CA GLY A 597 4.14 18.69 -27.38
C GLY A 597 4.33 20.17 -27.74
N SER A 598 5.02 20.95 -26.90
CA SER A 598 5.18 22.40 -27.03
C SER A 598 6.51 22.77 -27.68
N ARG A 599 6.51 23.83 -28.51
CA ARG A 599 7.72 24.44 -29.04
C ARG A 599 8.36 25.34 -28.00
N LEU A 600 9.66 25.18 -27.80
CA LEU A 600 10.41 25.95 -26.82
C LEU A 600 10.82 27.32 -27.38
N PRO A 601 11.08 28.31 -26.50
CA PRO A 601 11.58 29.62 -26.91
C PRO A 601 12.81 29.52 -27.80
N ALA A 602 12.97 30.44 -28.76
CA ALA A 602 14.12 30.44 -29.67
C ALA A 602 15.47 30.63 -28.95
N VAL A 603 15.49 31.40 -27.87
CA VAL A 603 16.67 31.61 -27.02
C VAL A 603 16.55 30.76 -25.77
N GLY A 604 17.56 29.92 -25.53
CA GLY A 604 17.57 29.00 -24.38
C GLY A 604 17.89 29.72 -23.06
N PRO A 605 17.55 29.11 -21.92
CA PRO A 605 17.89 29.65 -20.61
C PRO A 605 19.40 29.62 -20.37
N GLU A 606 19.87 30.60 -19.60
CA GLU A 606 21.27 30.69 -19.17
C GLU A 606 21.39 30.42 -17.68
N LEU A 607 22.44 29.66 -17.30
CA LEU A 607 22.77 29.31 -15.92
C LEU A 607 23.99 30.11 -15.46
N SER A 608 23.86 30.75 -14.29
CA SER A 608 24.91 31.57 -13.67
C SER A 608 25.52 30.89 -12.44
N THR A 609 24.69 30.24 -11.63
CA THR A 609 25.09 29.68 -10.31
C THR A 609 25.55 28.24 -10.34
N VAL A 610 25.22 27.51 -11.41
CA VAL A 610 25.59 26.10 -11.62
C VAL A 610 26.23 25.94 -13.00
N GLU A 611 27.04 24.90 -13.16
CA GLU A 611 27.63 24.48 -14.44
C GLU A 611 27.26 23.04 -14.77
N GLU A 612 27.08 22.74 -16.06
CA GLU A 612 26.80 21.39 -16.53
C GLU A 612 28.05 20.52 -16.34
N ALA A 613 27.92 19.43 -15.58
CA ALA A 613 29.02 18.51 -15.28
C ALA A 613 28.92 17.21 -16.08
N PHE A 614 27.69 16.71 -16.28
CA PHE A 614 27.40 15.52 -17.06
C PHE A 614 25.96 15.55 -17.58
N THR A 615 25.74 15.06 -18.80
CA THR A 615 24.42 14.80 -19.38
C THR A 615 24.49 13.45 -20.08
N SER A 616 23.52 12.58 -19.79
CA SER A 616 23.46 11.22 -20.35
C SER A 616 23.24 11.22 -21.87
N GLU A 617 23.49 10.08 -22.52
CA GLU A 617 23.40 9.95 -23.98
C GLU A 617 22.07 10.46 -24.55
N ASN A 618 20.95 10.08 -23.93
CA ASN A 618 19.61 10.46 -24.38
C ASN A 618 19.03 11.66 -23.62
N TRP A 619 19.86 12.40 -22.89
CA TRP A 619 19.51 13.58 -22.09
C TRP A 619 18.45 13.31 -21.00
N ILE A 620 18.29 12.06 -20.55
CA ILE A 620 17.38 11.70 -19.45
C ILE A 620 17.87 12.25 -18.12
N ILE A 621 19.17 12.14 -17.84
CA ILE A 621 19.75 12.61 -16.57
C ILE A 621 20.75 13.71 -16.84
N ARG A 622 20.60 14.80 -16.10
CA ARG A 622 21.50 15.95 -16.14
C ARG A 622 22.04 16.21 -14.75
N ILE A 623 23.36 16.31 -14.66
CA ILE A 623 24.09 16.56 -13.42
C ILE A 623 24.80 17.90 -13.55
N TYR A 624 24.48 18.79 -12.62
CA TYR A 624 25.05 20.12 -12.52
C TYR A 624 25.95 20.22 -11.30
N LYS A 625 27.07 20.92 -11.43
CA LYS A 625 27.96 21.25 -10.32
C LYS A 625 27.65 22.66 -9.82
N VAL A 626 27.55 22.84 -8.51
CA VAL A 626 27.33 24.14 -7.88
C VAL A 626 28.64 24.93 -7.90
N LYS A 627 28.61 26.16 -8.43
CA LYS A 627 29.81 27.00 -8.50
C LYS A 627 30.19 27.52 -7.11
N PRO A 628 31.50 27.61 -6.81
CA PRO A 628 31.98 28.32 -5.64
C PRO A 628 31.69 29.82 -5.74
N GLU A 629 31.89 30.53 -4.62
CA GLU A 629 31.81 31.99 -4.63
C GLU A 629 32.86 32.58 -5.58
N ASP A 630 32.54 33.71 -6.23
CA ASP A 630 33.53 34.40 -7.05
C ASP A 630 34.68 34.89 -6.15
N ASN A 631 35.92 34.62 -6.53
CA ASN A 631 37.11 35.01 -5.77
C ASN A 631 37.20 36.53 -5.53
N LEU A 632 36.48 37.33 -6.34
CA LEU A 632 36.42 38.78 -6.27
C LEU A 632 35.17 39.31 -5.51
N GLY A 633 34.35 38.43 -4.94
CA GLY A 633 33.15 38.80 -4.17
C GLY A 633 32.03 39.44 -5.00
N ARG A 634 32.05 39.28 -6.34
CA ARG A 634 30.97 39.75 -7.22
C ARG A 634 29.82 38.74 -7.22
N THR A 635 28.63 39.19 -7.62
CA THR A 635 27.54 38.25 -7.87
C THR A 635 27.85 37.38 -9.09
N LEU A 636 27.48 36.10 -9.06
CA LEU A 636 27.78 35.15 -10.15
C LEU A 636 27.16 35.58 -11.50
N GLN A 637 26.01 36.26 -11.46
CA GLN A 637 25.40 36.86 -12.65
C GLN A 637 26.24 38.01 -13.24
N GLU A 638 26.77 38.90 -12.41
CA GLU A 638 27.66 39.97 -12.86
C GLU A 638 28.97 39.41 -13.41
N ALA A 639 29.51 38.36 -12.79
CA ALA A 639 30.69 37.66 -13.26
C ALA A 639 30.45 37.05 -14.65
N GLN A 640 29.32 36.36 -14.87
CA GLN A 640 28.97 35.80 -16.17
C GLN A 640 28.70 36.88 -17.22
N GLY A 641 28.00 37.97 -16.84
CA GLY A 641 27.78 39.12 -17.71
C GLY A 641 29.09 39.77 -18.15
N PHE A 642 30.07 39.87 -17.24
CA PHE A 642 31.42 40.36 -17.55
C PHE A 642 32.13 39.44 -18.55
N THR A 643 32.08 38.11 -18.36
CA THR A 643 32.68 37.15 -19.30
C THR A 643 32.07 37.23 -20.70
N LYS A 644 30.78 37.58 -20.81
CA LYS A 644 30.09 37.80 -22.10
C LYS A 644 30.42 39.14 -22.77
N GLY A 645 31.27 39.97 -22.16
CA GLY A 645 31.62 41.29 -22.69
C GLY A 645 30.55 42.36 -22.45
N ASN A 646 29.54 42.08 -21.62
CA ASN A 646 28.57 43.11 -21.24
C ASN A 646 29.26 44.14 -20.33
N LYS A 647 29.40 45.37 -20.83
CA LYS A 647 29.90 46.48 -20.03
C LYS A 647 28.94 46.74 -18.88
N ARG A 648 29.46 46.86 -17.66
CA ARG A 648 28.69 47.31 -16.50
C ARG A 648 27.97 48.60 -16.90
N LYS A 649 26.62 48.59 -16.97
CA LYS A 649 25.88 49.84 -17.12
C LYS A 649 26.28 50.69 -15.91
N VAL A 650 26.98 51.81 -16.17
CA VAL A 650 27.25 52.81 -15.14
C VAL A 650 25.88 53.27 -14.66
N GLY A 651 25.43 52.73 -13.53
CA GLY A 651 24.18 53.17 -12.93
C GLY A 651 24.28 54.68 -12.74
N ALA A 652 23.31 55.41 -13.25
CA ALA A 652 23.13 56.81 -12.90
C ALA A 652 23.25 56.90 -11.39
N ARG A 653 24.19 57.71 -10.90
CA ARG A 653 24.42 57.98 -9.47
C ARG A 653 23.10 58.40 -8.82
N THR A 654 22.32 57.45 -8.35
CA THR A 654 21.31 57.71 -7.34
C THR A 654 22.05 57.69 -6.01
N LYS A 655 22.11 58.86 -5.38
CA LYS A 655 22.63 59.05 -4.02
C LYS A 655 21.92 58.08 -3.07
N LYS A 656 22.44 56.88 -2.88
CA LYS A 656 22.11 56.05 -1.72
C LYS A 656 22.82 56.67 -0.51
N GLY A 657 22.02 57.09 0.47
CA GLY A 657 22.49 57.61 1.74
C GLY A 657 23.48 56.65 2.39
N ARG A 658 24.53 57.23 2.98
CA ARG A 658 25.46 56.56 3.89
C ARG A 658 24.68 55.79 4.96
N ALA A 659 24.62 54.46 4.85
CA ALA A 659 24.41 53.61 6.01
C ALA A 659 25.75 53.46 6.73
N ALA A 660 25.73 53.68 8.05
CA ALA A 660 26.90 53.77 8.90
C ALA A 660 27.77 52.51 8.86
N ARG A 661 29.10 52.71 8.83
CA ARG A 661 30.09 51.67 9.13
C ARG A 661 29.85 51.20 10.56
N VAL A 662 29.44 49.94 10.74
CA VAL A 662 29.60 49.26 12.03
C VAL A 662 31.07 48.82 12.09
N LEU A 663 31.80 49.43 13.01
CA LEU A 663 33.13 48.99 13.43
C LEU A 663 32.99 47.60 14.04
N ARG A 664 33.72 46.62 13.49
CA ARG A 664 34.12 45.43 14.24
C ARG A 664 34.93 45.90 15.44
N VAL A 665 34.47 45.56 16.63
CA VAL A 665 35.31 45.39 17.81
C VAL A 665 35.50 43.88 17.94
N ASP A 666 36.74 43.49 18.25
CA ASP A 666 37.31 42.14 18.21
C ASP A 666 36.45 41.01 18.79
#